data_AF-A0A958A9Y7-F1
#
_entry.id   AF-A0A958A9Y7-F1
#
_cell.length_a   1.000
_cell.length_b   1.000
_cell.length_c   1.000
_cell.angle_alpha   90.00
_cell.angle_beta   90.00
_cell.angle_gamma   90.00
#
_symmetry.space_group_name_H-M   'P 1'
#
loop_
_entity.id
_entity.type
_entity.pdbx_description
1 polymer ?
#
loop_
_entity_poly.entity_id
_entity_poly.type
_entity_poly.pdbx_seq_one_letter_code
_entity_poly.pdbx_strand_id
1 'polypeptide(L)'
;MRFTSLVPDITTPLPELRSDEGLLSWLATVDHKKVGLLYILVSMFFLLIGGVEALLIRVQLARPENHFLSPELYNQFFTMHGTTMIFLVVMPMLIGFGNYLIPLMIGARDMAFPRLNALGIWTLVFGGLMIYFSFISGPAARAPDAGWFSYAPLTEEPFTSWSNPGVNYWALGLLVTGVGTVAAGINFLVTILNLRAPGMTMRRLPLLVWMFFVNSFLIIIALSLLNGALVLLTIDRLLGAFFFRPEFAGSAVLWQHYFWAFGHPEVYIMALPAFAIISEVIPVFSRKPIFGYSFVAGSTAAIGLLSMGVWAHHMFAVGLGFPADTFFLATSALIAIPTGVKIFNWVATMWGGAIRFTTAMLFAIAFLILFTIGGITGVMFAAVPIDWQLTDSYFVVAHFHYVLFGGTFFAIMAGVFYWFPKVSGRMLSERLGKLYFWLLFIGFNLTFFIQHFLGLMGMPRRVYTYPDLAGWGAMNLISSIGALLMAVAILVLLVTLVHGLLWGEPAGDNPWDAWTLEWATTSPPPVHNFDRLPPIRSRRPLWDVAHPDQADWRHPEARGGPDPTGEPHLVEKNKLGVGFFLLSESNFFLILILTYVILHAASASGPTAADSLKPLVAGINTLFLIASSFTVWQAERALKHSVAGMRLWLAATILLGAIFLVGQGIEWYGLINDGVVISSNLFTASFFTATGFHGFHVVAGLIALSIVLGLAFARDYKPGHSRALEAISLYWHFV
;
A
#
# COMPACT_ATOMS: atom_id res chain seq x y z
N MET A 1 0.00 15.99 41.98
CA MET A 1 -0.30 16.27 40.56
C MET A 1 -0.68 14.96 39.90
N ARG A 2 -1.90 14.86 39.37
CA ARG A 2 -2.53 13.63 38.90
C ARG A 2 -1.95 13.23 37.54
N PHE A 3 -1.31 12.08 37.46
CA PHE A 3 -0.99 11.41 36.20
C PHE A 3 -2.25 10.70 35.70
N THR A 4 -2.83 11.20 34.61
CA THR A 4 -3.86 10.48 33.85
C THR A 4 -3.16 9.37 33.06
N SER A 5 -3.47 8.13 33.41
CA SER A 5 -3.00 6.92 32.74
C SER A 5 -3.33 6.97 31.24
N LEU A 6 -2.31 6.78 30.40
CA LEU A 6 -2.46 6.60 28.95
C LEU A 6 -2.87 5.17 28.56
N VAL A 7 -3.28 4.37 29.54
CA VAL A 7 -4.06 3.15 29.36
C VAL A 7 -5.39 3.40 30.08
N PRO A 8 -6.57 3.18 29.45
CA PRO A 8 -7.83 3.28 30.17
C PRO A 8 -7.77 2.38 31.39
N ASP A 9 -8.00 2.97 32.55
CA ASP A 9 -8.12 2.26 33.82
C ASP A 9 -9.19 1.14 33.66
N ILE A 10 -8.87 -0.08 34.11
CA ILE A 10 -9.62 -1.33 33.88
C ILE A 10 -11.04 -1.29 34.51
N THR A 11 -11.39 -0.21 35.20
CA THR A 11 -12.58 -0.09 36.04
C THR A 11 -13.68 0.81 35.47
N THR A 12 -13.46 1.50 34.34
CA THR A 12 -14.54 2.26 33.68
C THR A 12 -15.20 1.41 32.59
N PRO A 13 -16.50 1.05 32.73
CA PRO A 13 -17.23 0.45 31.62
C PRO A 13 -17.22 1.46 30.47
N LEU A 14 -16.62 1.07 29.35
CA LEU A 14 -16.76 1.83 28.12
C LEU A 14 -18.24 1.84 27.74
N PRO A 15 -18.72 2.90 27.06
CA PRO A 15 -20.08 2.91 26.55
C PRO A 15 -20.33 1.64 25.72
N GLU A 16 -21.37 0.89 26.07
CA GLU A 16 -21.87 -0.22 25.27
C GLU A 16 -22.18 0.32 23.87
N LEU A 17 -21.31 0.01 22.91
CA LEU A 17 -21.68 0.10 21.50
C LEU A 17 -22.72 -0.99 21.29
N ARG A 18 -24.00 -0.60 21.34
CA ARG A 18 -25.11 -1.48 21.00
C ARG A 18 -24.77 -2.18 19.68
N SER A 19 -24.88 -3.51 19.70
CA SER A 19 -24.70 -4.34 18.52
C SER A 19 -25.85 -4.06 17.56
N ASP A 20 -25.66 -3.07 16.69
CA ASP A 20 -26.59 -2.83 15.60
C ASP A 20 -26.38 -3.95 14.58
N GLU A 21 -27.04 -5.08 14.77
CA GLU A 21 -27.09 -6.18 13.81
C GLU A 21 -27.75 -5.67 12.52
N GLY A 22 -26.95 -5.25 11.54
CA GLY A 22 -27.46 -4.73 10.28
C GLY A 22 -26.38 -4.16 9.36
N LEU A 23 -26.77 -3.95 8.09
CA LEU A 23 -25.91 -3.38 7.05
C LEU A 23 -25.30 -2.03 7.47
N LEU A 24 -26.07 -1.19 8.17
CA LEU A 24 -25.62 0.12 8.62
C LEU A 24 -24.43 0.04 9.59
N SER A 25 -24.38 -0.99 10.44
CA SER A 25 -23.23 -1.20 11.34
C SER A 25 -21.95 -1.48 10.59
N TRP A 26 -22.01 -2.18 9.45
CA TRP A 26 -20.85 -2.40 8.59
C TRP A 26 -20.49 -1.15 7.78
N LEU A 27 -21.49 -0.40 7.30
CA LEU A 27 -21.27 0.83 6.55
C LEU A 27 -20.63 1.94 7.41
N ALA A 28 -21.06 2.07 8.66
CA ALA A 28 -20.63 3.13 9.58
C ALA A 28 -19.56 2.67 10.59
N THR A 29 -19.01 1.46 10.46
CA THR A 29 -18.05 0.92 11.44
C THR A 29 -16.75 1.71 11.45
N VAL A 30 -16.20 1.85 12.66
CA VAL A 30 -14.81 2.30 12.87
C VAL A 30 -13.96 1.22 13.55
N ASP A 31 -14.56 0.09 13.95
CA ASP A 31 -13.84 -1.03 14.56
C ASP A 31 -12.84 -1.62 13.55
N HIS A 32 -11.55 -1.56 13.88
CA HIS A 32 -10.47 -2.07 13.05
C HIS A 32 -10.63 -3.54 12.63
N LYS A 33 -11.30 -4.36 13.45
CA LYS A 33 -11.58 -5.78 13.12
C LYS A 33 -12.54 -5.86 11.94
N LYS A 34 -13.67 -5.14 12.01
CA LYS A 34 -14.65 -5.08 10.91
C LYS A 34 -14.08 -4.41 9.67
N VAL A 35 -13.33 -3.32 9.83
CA VAL A 35 -12.65 -2.65 8.71
C VAL A 35 -11.66 -3.60 8.04
N GLY A 36 -10.83 -4.30 8.82
CA GLY A 36 -9.89 -5.30 8.29
C GLY A 36 -10.59 -6.43 7.52
N LEU A 37 -11.75 -6.89 8.00
CA LEU A 37 -12.57 -7.86 7.28
C LEU A 37 -13.17 -7.29 5.98
N LEU A 38 -13.64 -6.04 5.99
CA LEU A 38 -14.13 -5.40 4.76
C LEU A 38 -13.03 -5.34 3.69
N TYR A 39 -11.79 -4.98 4.05
CA TYR A 39 -10.65 -5.05 3.14
C TYR A 39 -10.47 -6.44 2.54
N ILE A 40 -10.44 -7.49 3.38
CA ILE A 40 -10.27 -8.87 2.91
C ILE A 40 -11.43 -9.30 2.01
N LEU A 41 -12.69 -8.98 2.37
CA LEU A 41 -13.87 -9.34 1.58
C LEU A 41 -13.91 -8.62 0.23
N VAL A 42 -13.60 -7.32 0.19
CA VAL A 42 -13.50 -6.55 -1.05
C VAL A 42 -12.39 -7.12 -1.94
N SER A 43 -11.22 -7.44 -1.37
CA SER A 43 -10.15 -8.08 -2.14
C SER A 43 -10.50 -9.49 -2.61
N MET A 44 -11.28 -10.26 -1.85
CA MET A 44 -11.79 -11.56 -2.30
C MET A 44 -12.77 -11.41 -3.46
N PHE A 45 -13.61 -10.38 -3.46
CA PHE A 45 -14.49 -10.06 -4.59
C PHE A 45 -13.67 -9.75 -5.85
N PHE A 46 -12.69 -8.85 -5.74
CA PHE A 46 -11.82 -8.52 -6.87
C PHE A 46 -10.88 -9.67 -7.29
N LEU A 47 -10.54 -10.60 -6.37
CA LEU A 47 -9.80 -11.81 -6.71
C LEU A 47 -10.58 -12.70 -7.68
N LEU A 48 -11.91 -12.80 -7.50
CA LEU A 48 -12.75 -13.55 -8.42
C LEU A 48 -12.78 -12.88 -9.79
N ILE A 49 -12.88 -11.55 -9.84
CA ILE A 49 -12.88 -10.80 -11.10
C ILE A 49 -11.53 -10.94 -11.80
N GLY A 50 -10.42 -10.63 -11.12
CA GLY A 50 -9.07 -10.75 -11.67
C GLY A 50 -8.71 -12.18 -12.07
N GLY A 51 -9.26 -13.18 -11.38
CA GLY A 51 -9.15 -14.59 -11.76
C GLY A 51 -9.88 -14.92 -13.06
N VAL A 52 -11.10 -14.41 -13.26
CA VAL A 52 -11.83 -14.54 -14.52
C VAL A 52 -11.07 -13.86 -15.67
N GLU A 53 -10.54 -12.65 -15.45
CA GLU A 53 -9.71 -11.95 -16.43
C GLU A 53 -8.49 -12.79 -16.84
N ALA A 54 -7.79 -13.41 -15.88
CA ALA A 54 -6.67 -14.31 -16.15
C ALA A 54 -7.09 -15.55 -16.95
N LEU A 55 -8.24 -16.14 -16.63
CA LEU A 55 -8.75 -17.31 -17.35
C LEU A 55 -9.08 -16.96 -18.80
N LEU A 56 -9.71 -15.82 -19.05
CA LEU A 56 -10.02 -15.37 -20.43
C LEU A 56 -8.74 -15.20 -21.26
N ILE A 57 -7.70 -14.60 -20.68
CA ILE A 57 -6.36 -14.50 -21.29
C ILE A 57 -5.81 -15.89 -21.61
N ARG A 58 -5.89 -16.84 -20.66
CA ARG A 58 -5.36 -18.20 -20.85
C ARG A 58 -6.17 -19.05 -21.82
N VAL A 59 -7.48 -18.84 -21.93
CA VAL A 59 -8.31 -19.49 -22.96
C VAL A 59 -7.91 -18.99 -24.34
N GLN A 60 -7.71 -17.68 -24.51
CA GLN A 60 -7.20 -17.11 -25.76
C GLN A 60 -5.86 -17.75 -26.13
N LEU A 61 -4.93 -17.85 -25.20
CA LEU A 61 -3.59 -18.38 -25.44
C LEU A 61 -3.46 -19.91 -25.32
N ALA A 62 -4.56 -20.67 -25.30
CA ALA A 62 -4.48 -22.13 -25.12
C ALA A 62 -3.95 -22.87 -26.36
N ARG A 63 -4.01 -22.25 -27.54
CA ARG A 63 -3.55 -22.79 -28.82
C ARG A 63 -3.05 -21.66 -29.73
N PRO A 64 -2.13 -21.94 -30.68
CA PRO A 64 -1.67 -20.94 -31.63
C PRO A 64 -2.82 -20.44 -32.51
N GLU A 65 -2.70 -19.19 -32.98
CA GLU A 65 -3.67 -18.54 -33.89
C GLU A 65 -5.14 -18.65 -33.46
N ASN A 66 -5.39 -18.55 -32.16
CA ASN A 66 -6.75 -18.61 -31.62
C ASN A 66 -7.48 -17.26 -31.80
N HIS A 67 -8.80 -17.30 -31.89
CA HIS A 67 -9.65 -16.12 -32.13
C HIS A 67 -10.77 -15.98 -31.08
N PHE A 68 -10.52 -16.41 -29.85
CA PHE A 68 -11.50 -16.32 -28.75
C PHE A 68 -11.69 -14.88 -28.27
N LEU A 69 -10.60 -14.11 -28.15
CA LEU A 69 -10.60 -12.68 -27.87
C LEU A 69 -10.06 -11.90 -29.07
N SER A 70 -10.60 -10.69 -29.29
CA SER A 70 -9.96 -9.72 -30.19
C SER A 70 -8.68 -9.16 -29.53
N PRO A 71 -7.74 -8.61 -30.32
CA PRO A 71 -6.54 -7.96 -29.79
C PRO A 71 -6.86 -6.86 -28.75
N GLU A 72 -7.89 -6.06 -28.99
CA GLU A 72 -8.30 -4.96 -28.12
C GLU A 72 -8.85 -5.47 -26.78
N LEU A 73 -9.69 -6.51 -26.82
CA LEU A 73 -10.22 -7.12 -25.60
C LEU A 73 -9.13 -7.83 -24.81
N TYR A 74 -8.20 -8.51 -25.48
CA TYR A 74 -7.03 -9.08 -24.82
C TYR A 74 -6.22 -8.00 -24.09
N ASN A 75 -6.00 -6.86 -24.75
CA ASN A 75 -5.27 -5.74 -24.18
C ASN A 75 -5.97 -5.15 -22.94
N GLN A 76 -7.29 -5.04 -22.99
CA GLN A 76 -8.11 -4.62 -21.84
C GLN A 76 -8.01 -5.61 -20.68
N PHE A 77 -8.20 -6.91 -20.93
CA PHE A 77 -8.17 -7.92 -19.88
C PHE A 77 -6.80 -8.08 -19.24
N PHE A 78 -5.69 -8.04 -19.99
CA PHE A 78 -4.36 -8.14 -19.34
C PHE A 78 -4.03 -6.88 -18.53
N THR A 79 -4.48 -5.71 -18.99
CA THR A 79 -4.30 -4.43 -18.28
C THR A 79 -5.08 -4.43 -16.98
N MET A 80 -6.34 -4.85 -17.05
CA MET A 80 -7.23 -4.93 -15.88
C MET A 80 -6.82 -6.04 -14.93
N HIS A 81 -6.36 -7.21 -15.41
CA HIS A 81 -5.86 -8.28 -14.56
C HIS A 81 -4.69 -7.80 -13.69
N GLY A 82 -3.67 -7.20 -14.32
CA GLY A 82 -2.52 -6.67 -13.58
C GLY A 82 -2.90 -5.58 -12.57
N THR A 83 -3.76 -4.64 -12.99
CA THR A 83 -4.25 -3.55 -12.13
C THR A 83 -5.04 -4.10 -10.94
N THR A 84 -5.99 -5.00 -11.19
CA THR A 84 -6.86 -5.61 -10.17
C THR A 84 -6.05 -6.40 -9.17
N MET A 85 -5.15 -7.27 -9.63
CA MET A 85 -4.38 -8.13 -8.73
C MET A 85 -3.46 -7.33 -7.81
N ILE A 86 -2.80 -6.29 -8.30
CA ILE A 86 -1.87 -5.50 -7.50
C ILE A 86 -2.64 -4.55 -6.57
N PHE A 87 -3.47 -3.67 -7.13
CA PHE A 87 -4.07 -2.55 -6.41
C PHE A 87 -5.37 -2.87 -5.68
N LEU A 88 -6.14 -3.88 -6.14
CA LEU A 88 -7.46 -4.20 -5.58
C LEU A 88 -7.48 -5.52 -4.79
N VAL A 89 -6.50 -6.40 -5.01
CA VAL A 89 -6.41 -7.71 -4.35
C VAL A 89 -5.26 -7.78 -3.36
N VAL A 90 -4.00 -7.82 -3.82
CA VAL A 90 -2.87 -8.16 -2.95
C VAL A 90 -2.62 -7.07 -1.90
N MET A 91 -2.46 -5.82 -2.33
CA MET A 91 -2.22 -4.71 -1.40
C MET A 91 -3.35 -4.55 -0.37
N PRO A 92 -4.64 -4.46 -0.76
CA PRO A 92 -5.69 -4.23 0.22
C PRO A 92 -5.95 -5.43 1.12
N MET A 93 -5.74 -6.66 0.64
CA MET A 93 -5.83 -7.85 1.50
C MET A 93 -4.79 -7.82 2.62
N LEU A 94 -3.54 -7.43 2.32
CA LEU A 94 -2.49 -7.27 3.33
C LEU A 94 -2.78 -6.12 4.30
N ILE A 95 -3.32 -5.00 3.81
CA ILE A 95 -3.84 -3.92 4.67
C ILE A 95 -4.96 -4.43 5.58
N GLY A 96 -5.82 -5.33 5.09
CA GLY A 96 -6.85 -6.00 5.88
C GLY A 96 -6.27 -6.82 7.04
N PHE A 97 -5.23 -7.61 6.77
CA PHE A 97 -4.48 -8.32 7.82
C PHE A 97 -3.86 -7.36 8.85
N GLY A 98 -3.21 -6.28 8.38
CA GLY A 98 -2.62 -5.27 9.26
C GLY A 98 -3.68 -4.62 10.17
N ASN A 99 -4.82 -4.24 9.60
CA ASN A 99 -5.94 -3.65 10.33
C ASN A 99 -6.48 -4.57 11.42
N TYR A 100 -6.65 -5.85 11.11
CA TYR A 100 -7.16 -6.81 12.08
C TYR A 100 -6.13 -7.11 13.18
N LEU A 101 -4.88 -7.36 12.80
CA LEU A 101 -3.88 -7.97 13.69
C LEU A 101 -3.04 -6.98 14.48
N ILE A 102 -2.68 -5.81 13.92
CA ILE A 102 -1.73 -4.89 14.57
C ILE A 102 -2.22 -4.46 15.96
N PRO A 103 -3.47 -3.97 16.14
CA PRO A 103 -3.94 -3.58 17.47
C PRO A 103 -3.96 -4.76 18.45
N LEU A 104 -4.34 -5.96 18.02
CA LEU A 104 -4.34 -7.16 18.85
C LEU A 104 -2.92 -7.53 19.29
N MET A 105 -1.98 -7.57 18.35
CA MET A 105 -0.59 -7.97 18.60
C MET A 105 0.18 -6.98 19.47
N ILE A 106 -0.22 -5.70 19.53
CA ILE A 106 0.39 -4.71 20.41
C ILE A 106 -0.37 -4.46 21.71
N GLY A 107 -1.51 -5.14 21.92
CA GLY A 107 -2.36 -4.96 23.10
C GLY A 107 -3.14 -3.64 23.11
N ALA A 108 -3.42 -3.06 21.93
CA ALA A 108 -4.24 -1.87 21.78
C ALA A 108 -5.73 -2.21 21.65
N ARG A 109 -6.60 -1.25 21.98
CA ARG A 109 -8.06 -1.38 21.82
C ARG A 109 -8.55 -1.10 20.40
N ASP A 110 -7.83 -0.25 19.67
CA ASP A 110 -8.15 0.15 18.30
C ASP A 110 -6.94 0.82 17.64
N MET A 111 -7.10 1.24 16.38
CA MET A 111 -6.16 2.05 15.63
C MET A 111 -6.08 3.51 16.15
N ALA A 112 -4.99 4.21 15.83
CA ALA A 112 -4.77 5.60 16.23
C ALA A 112 -5.84 6.58 15.73
N PHE A 113 -6.30 6.37 14.49
CA PHE A 113 -7.31 7.16 13.80
C PHE A 113 -8.42 6.27 13.19
N PRO A 114 -9.40 5.81 13.99
CA PRO A 114 -10.42 4.85 13.52
C PRO A 114 -11.28 5.36 12.34
N ARG A 115 -11.62 6.65 12.33
CA ARG A 115 -12.38 7.27 11.22
C ARG A 115 -11.57 7.39 9.92
N LEU A 116 -10.28 7.71 10.03
CA LEU A 116 -9.37 7.71 8.89
C LEU A 116 -9.23 6.29 8.32
N ASN A 117 -9.22 5.30 9.21
CA ASN A 117 -9.22 3.90 8.82
C ASN A 117 -10.45 3.50 7.99
N ALA A 118 -11.64 3.92 8.45
CA ALA A 118 -12.89 3.69 7.74
C ALA A 118 -12.92 4.42 6.39
N LEU A 119 -12.36 5.64 6.29
CA LEU A 119 -12.23 6.34 5.02
C LEU A 119 -11.42 5.51 4.01
N GLY A 120 -10.31 4.89 4.45
CA GLY A 120 -9.42 4.13 3.57
C GLY A 120 -10.13 2.99 2.82
N ILE A 121 -11.01 2.25 3.49
CA ILE A 121 -11.76 1.16 2.83
C ILE A 121 -12.77 1.70 1.82
N TRP A 122 -13.42 2.83 2.11
CA TRP A 122 -14.39 3.43 1.18
C TRP A 122 -13.72 4.04 -0.05
N THR A 123 -12.53 4.62 0.10
CA THR A 123 -11.73 5.08 -1.04
C THR A 123 -11.25 3.92 -1.91
N LEU A 124 -10.92 2.77 -1.31
CA LEU A 124 -10.61 1.55 -2.08
C LEU A 124 -11.82 1.11 -2.93
N VAL A 125 -12.99 0.99 -2.29
CA VAL A 125 -14.22 0.55 -2.97
C VAL A 125 -14.58 1.52 -4.09
N PHE A 126 -14.60 2.83 -3.83
CA PHE A 126 -14.94 3.83 -4.83
C PHE A 126 -13.92 3.87 -5.98
N GLY A 127 -12.61 3.83 -5.66
CA GLY A 127 -11.57 3.80 -6.68
C GLY A 127 -11.66 2.55 -7.56
N GLY A 128 -11.84 1.37 -6.96
CA GLY A 128 -12.05 0.13 -7.70
C GLY A 128 -13.30 0.16 -8.59
N LEU A 129 -14.43 0.65 -8.07
CA LEU A 129 -15.65 0.84 -8.86
C LEU A 129 -15.42 1.81 -10.02
N MET A 130 -14.67 2.89 -9.81
CA MET A 130 -14.37 3.87 -10.85
C MET A 130 -13.51 3.28 -11.97
N ILE A 131 -12.53 2.43 -11.64
CA ILE A 131 -11.73 1.71 -12.65
C ILE A 131 -12.65 0.79 -13.48
N TYR A 132 -13.50 -0.01 -12.85
CA TYR A 132 -14.40 -0.93 -13.56
C TYR A 132 -15.56 -0.24 -14.28
N PHE A 133 -15.94 0.96 -13.85
CA PHE A 133 -16.92 1.78 -14.56
C PHE A 133 -16.48 2.11 -15.99
N SER A 134 -15.17 2.09 -16.27
CA SER A 134 -14.64 2.27 -17.63
C SER A 134 -15.27 1.33 -18.66
N PHE A 135 -15.58 0.09 -18.28
CA PHE A 135 -16.23 -0.91 -19.15
C PHE A 135 -17.64 -0.54 -19.59
N ILE A 136 -18.33 0.35 -18.88
CA ILE A 136 -19.75 0.68 -19.11
C ILE A 136 -20.02 2.19 -19.21
N SER A 137 -18.98 3.01 -19.31
CA SER A 137 -19.04 4.48 -19.23
C SER A 137 -19.71 5.22 -20.41
N GLY A 138 -20.40 4.53 -21.32
CA GLY A 138 -21.17 5.12 -22.44
C GLY A 138 -20.82 4.56 -23.82
N PRO A 139 -21.14 5.27 -24.92
CA PRO A 139 -20.91 4.80 -26.30
C PRO A 139 -19.43 4.55 -26.65
N ALA A 140 -18.51 5.19 -25.91
CA ALA A 140 -17.07 5.01 -26.01
C ALA A 140 -16.47 4.15 -24.87
N ALA A 141 -17.32 3.39 -24.16
CA ALA A 141 -16.89 2.57 -23.03
C ALA A 141 -15.81 1.56 -23.45
N ARG A 142 -14.64 1.72 -22.87
CA ARG A 142 -13.47 0.88 -23.11
C ARG A 142 -12.63 0.87 -21.85
N ALA A 143 -12.27 -0.30 -21.38
CA ALA A 143 -11.31 -0.44 -20.28
C ALA A 143 -9.92 0.05 -20.71
N PRO A 144 -9.04 0.43 -19.78
CA PRO A 144 -7.65 0.74 -20.10
C PRO A 144 -6.97 -0.47 -20.78
N ASP A 145 -6.13 -0.21 -21.79
CA ASP A 145 -5.50 -1.23 -22.62
C ASP A 145 -4.00 -0.99 -22.86
N ALA A 146 -3.38 -0.14 -22.04
CA ALA A 146 -1.96 0.22 -22.09
C ALA A 146 -1.06 -0.58 -21.11
N GLY A 147 -1.60 -1.65 -20.52
CA GLY A 147 -0.97 -2.43 -19.44
C GLY A 147 -1.06 -1.75 -18.08
N TRP A 148 -0.87 -2.51 -16.99
CA TRP A 148 -1.03 -2.01 -15.61
C TRP A 148 -0.04 -0.89 -15.21
N PHE A 149 1.01 -0.68 -16.00
CA PHE A 149 1.97 0.41 -15.82
C PHE A 149 1.85 1.52 -16.86
N SER A 150 0.87 1.42 -17.76
CA SER A 150 0.39 2.47 -18.66
C SER A 150 1.51 3.38 -19.19
N TYR A 151 2.46 2.82 -19.94
CA TYR A 151 3.62 3.60 -20.41
C TYR A 151 3.19 4.73 -21.35
N ALA A 152 3.74 5.93 -21.13
CA ALA A 152 3.82 6.93 -22.18
C ALA A 152 4.84 6.49 -23.26
N PRO A 153 4.64 6.83 -24.55
CA PRO A 153 3.52 7.63 -25.08
C PRO A 153 2.28 6.79 -25.43
N LEU A 154 2.22 5.49 -25.12
CA LEU A 154 1.04 4.65 -25.45
C LEU A 154 -0.24 5.18 -24.80
N THR A 155 -0.13 5.78 -23.62
CA THR A 155 -1.22 6.49 -22.94
C THR A 155 -1.58 7.84 -23.53
N GLU A 156 -0.87 8.34 -24.53
CA GLU A 156 -1.07 9.66 -25.12
C GLU A 156 -1.65 9.56 -26.53
N GLU A 157 -2.14 10.68 -27.08
CA GLU A 157 -2.42 10.80 -28.52
C GLU A 157 -1.11 10.66 -29.32
N PRO A 158 -1.13 10.05 -30.52
CA PRO A 158 -2.29 9.50 -31.24
C PRO A 158 -2.67 8.05 -30.85
N PHE A 159 -2.01 7.44 -29.85
CA PHE A 159 -2.14 6.00 -29.58
C PHE A 159 -3.40 5.66 -28.77
N THR A 160 -3.64 6.39 -27.68
CA THR A 160 -4.86 6.26 -26.88
C THR A 160 -5.65 7.55 -26.99
N SER A 161 -6.71 7.52 -27.80
CA SER A 161 -7.49 8.73 -28.03
C SER A 161 -8.02 9.32 -26.73
N TRP A 162 -8.06 10.65 -26.64
CA TRP A 162 -8.66 11.34 -25.49
C TRP A 162 -10.16 11.06 -25.35
N SER A 163 -10.83 10.66 -26.44
CA SER A 163 -12.21 10.19 -26.39
C SER A 163 -12.35 8.80 -25.76
N ASN A 164 -11.26 8.07 -25.55
CA ASN A 164 -11.24 6.82 -24.77
C ASN A 164 -11.01 7.18 -23.28
N PRO A 165 -12.04 7.08 -22.43
CA PRO A 165 -11.92 7.43 -21.03
C PRO A 165 -11.25 6.34 -20.18
N GLY A 166 -10.91 5.17 -20.73
CA GLY A 166 -10.41 4.01 -19.98
C GLY A 166 -9.16 4.32 -19.16
N VAL A 167 -8.14 4.94 -19.77
CA VAL A 167 -6.93 5.37 -19.06
C VAL A 167 -7.22 6.48 -18.03
N ASN A 168 -8.21 7.33 -18.28
CA ASN A 168 -8.60 8.40 -17.35
C ASN A 168 -9.25 7.81 -16.09
N TYR A 169 -10.19 6.88 -16.25
CA TYR A 169 -10.80 6.15 -15.13
C TYR A 169 -9.77 5.33 -14.35
N TRP A 170 -8.81 4.72 -15.06
CA TRP A 170 -7.70 4.03 -14.43
C TRP A 170 -6.85 4.96 -13.57
N ALA A 171 -6.40 6.10 -14.13
CA ALA A 171 -5.54 7.03 -13.41
C ALA A 171 -6.24 7.67 -12.20
N LEU A 172 -7.47 8.16 -12.40
CA LEU A 172 -8.28 8.72 -11.32
C LEU A 172 -8.62 7.64 -10.27
N GLY A 173 -8.88 6.41 -10.70
CA GLY A 173 -9.24 5.29 -9.84
C GLY A 173 -8.10 4.97 -8.89
N LEU A 174 -6.89 4.86 -9.45
CA LEU A 174 -5.68 4.66 -8.66
C LEU A 174 -5.39 5.83 -7.73
N LEU A 175 -5.58 7.09 -8.15
CA LEU A 175 -5.45 8.25 -7.27
C LEU A 175 -6.37 8.15 -6.04
N VAL A 176 -7.65 7.81 -6.25
CA VAL A 176 -8.59 7.65 -5.13
C VAL A 176 -8.17 6.49 -4.22
N THR A 177 -7.82 5.32 -4.78
CA THR A 177 -7.34 4.20 -3.94
C THR A 177 -6.05 4.55 -3.18
N GLY A 178 -5.15 5.31 -3.80
CA GLY A 178 -3.86 5.73 -3.25
C GLY A 178 -4.01 6.59 -2.00
N VAL A 179 -5.02 7.48 -1.96
CA VAL A 179 -5.34 8.25 -0.74
C VAL A 179 -5.66 7.32 0.43
N GLY A 180 -6.44 6.27 0.20
CA GLY A 180 -6.78 5.28 1.22
C GLY A 180 -5.57 4.48 1.71
N THR A 181 -4.69 4.10 0.79
CA THR A 181 -3.46 3.37 1.10
C THR A 181 -2.50 4.21 1.94
N VAL A 182 -2.26 5.47 1.58
CA VAL A 182 -1.44 6.40 2.37
C VAL A 182 -2.03 6.60 3.76
N ALA A 183 -3.35 6.78 3.86
CA ALA A 183 -4.07 6.88 5.13
C ALA A 183 -3.87 5.63 6.01
N ALA A 184 -3.91 4.43 5.43
CA ALA A 184 -3.63 3.19 6.14
C ALA A 184 -2.17 3.14 6.66
N GLY A 185 -1.19 3.51 5.83
CA GLY A 185 0.22 3.59 6.22
C GLY A 185 0.45 4.52 7.41
N ILE A 186 -0.09 5.75 7.35
CA ILE A 186 -0.01 6.72 8.46
C ILE A 186 -0.65 6.13 9.73
N ASN A 187 -1.83 5.53 9.59
CA ASN A 187 -2.58 5.00 10.73
C ASN A 187 -1.86 3.82 11.39
N PHE A 188 -1.29 2.89 10.63
CA PHE A 188 -0.46 1.81 11.16
C PHE A 188 0.76 2.35 11.91
N LEU A 189 1.48 3.29 11.30
CA LEU A 189 2.70 3.82 11.87
C LEU A 189 2.46 4.52 13.21
N VAL A 190 1.45 5.40 13.29
CA VAL A 190 1.08 6.07 14.54
C VAL A 190 0.54 5.07 15.58
N THR A 191 -0.24 4.07 15.16
CA THR A 191 -0.73 3.01 16.06
C THR A 191 0.43 2.26 16.71
N ILE A 192 1.42 1.85 15.92
CA ILE A 192 2.58 1.10 16.41
C ILE A 192 3.47 1.96 17.31
N LEU A 193 3.64 3.24 17.01
CA LEU A 193 4.48 4.11 17.84
C LEU A 193 3.82 4.45 19.18
N ASN A 194 2.51 4.73 19.18
CA ASN A 194 1.83 5.37 20.32
C ASN A 194 0.91 4.47 21.13
N LEU A 195 0.41 3.35 20.60
CA LEU A 195 -0.65 2.56 21.24
C LEU A 195 -0.17 1.20 21.77
N ARG A 196 1.13 0.94 21.79
CA ARG A 196 1.69 -0.29 22.36
C ARG A 196 1.38 -0.41 23.84
N ALA A 197 1.03 -1.62 24.27
CA ALA A 197 0.81 -1.94 25.66
C ALA A 197 2.06 -1.70 26.53
N PRO A 198 1.90 -1.33 27.81
CA PRO A 198 3.01 -1.12 28.73
C PRO A 198 3.96 -2.32 28.78
N GLY A 199 5.27 -2.06 28.69
CA GLY A 199 6.32 -3.10 28.66
C GLY A 199 6.69 -3.59 27.25
N MET A 200 5.89 -3.25 26.21
CA MET A 200 6.21 -3.57 24.82
C MET A 200 7.10 -2.51 24.17
N THR A 201 8.41 -2.79 24.14
CA THR A 201 9.40 -1.94 23.44
C THR A 201 9.49 -2.28 21.94
N MET A 202 10.14 -1.45 21.12
CA MET A 202 10.40 -1.76 19.70
C MET A 202 11.16 -3.10 19.52
N ARG A 203 11.98 -3.49 20.50
CA ARG A 203 12.75 -4.74 20.45
C ARG A 203 11.95 -5.97 20.86
N ARG A 204 10.75 -5.77 21.41
CA ARG A 204 9.80 -6.80 21.87
C ARG A 204 8.58 -6.94 20.96
N LEU A 205 8.47 -6.14 19.89
CA LEU A 205 7.39 -6.28 18.92
C LEU A 205 7.37 -7.68 18.29
N PRO A 206 6.18 -8.26 18.02
CA PRO A 206 6.08 -9.37 17.08
C PRO A 206 6.65 -8.98 15.72
N LEU A 207 7.21 -9.95 14.99
CA LEU A 207 7.85 -9.67 13.70
C LEU A 207 6.83 -9.18 12.68
N LEU A 208 5.57 -9.63 12.78
CA LEU A 208 4.47 -9.08 11.98
C LEU A 208 4.40 -7.56 12.11
N VAL A 209 4.29 -7.06 13.34
CA VAL A 209 4.16 -5.63 13.63
C VAL A 209 5.40 -4.86 13.18
N TRP A 210 6.60 -5.42 13.35
CA TRP A 210 7.83 -4.80 12.85
C TRP A 210 7.76 -4.65 11.32
N MET A 211 7.48 -5.71 10.56
CA MET A 211 7.47 -5.56 9.10
C MET A 211 6.40 -4.59 8.62
N PHE A 212 5.21 -4.56 9.22
CA PHE A 212 4.20 -3.53 8.94
C PHE A 212 4.65 -2.10 9.29
N PHE A 213 5.47 -1.92 10.33
CA PHE A 213 6.04 -0.61 10.66
C PHE A 213 7.01 -0.12 9.57
N VAL A 214 7.91 -0.97 9.05
CA VAL A 214 8.75 -0.60 7.88
C VAL A 214 7.88 -0.39 6.65
N ASN A 215 6.91 -1.27 6.42
CA ASN A 215 5.98 -1.21 5.31
C ASN A 215 5.24 0.13 5.24
N SER A 216 4.87 0.66 6.41
CA SER A 216 4.15 1.92 6.51
C SER A 216 4.97 3.11 6.01
N PHE A 217 6.30 3.13 6.24
CA PHE A 217 7.17 4.15 5.65
C PHE A 217 7.23 4.03 4.13
N LEU A 218 7.38 2.79 3.62
CA LEU A 218 7.38 2.55 2.18
C LEU A 218 6.09 3.02 1.54
N ILE A 219 4.94 2.70 2.14
CA ILE A 219 3.63 3.14 1.64
C ILE A 219 3.58 4.66 1.49
N ILE A 220 3.96 5.40 2.54
CA ILE A 220 3.82 6.86 2.58
C ILE A 220 4.72 7.53 1.52
N ILE A 221 5.93 7.00 1.33
CA ILE A 221 6.93 7.55 0.41
C ILE A 221 6.67 7.09 -1.03
N ALA A 222 6.43 5.81 -1.28
CA ALA A 222 6.30 5.28 -2.64
C ALA A 222 4.99 5.69 -3.30
N LEU A 223 3.85 5.62 -2.59
CA LEU A 223 2.55 5.93 -3.20
C LEU A 223 2.40 7.41 -3.52
N SER A 224 3.06 8.30 -2.77
CA SER A 224 3.07 9.74 -3.10
C SER A 224 3.79 10.01 -4.43
N LEU A 225 4.82 9.23 -4.78
CA LEU A 225 5.48 9.32 -6.09
C LEU A 225 4.54 8.91 -7.23
N LEU A 226 3.79 7.82 -7.05
CA LEU A 226 2.78 7.40 -8.01
C LEU A 226 1.67 8.44 -8.16
N ASN A 227 1.17 8.99 -7.05
CA ASN A 227 0.14 10.02 -7.09
C ASN A 227 0.61 11.25 -7.89
N GLY A 228 1.87 11.67 -7.72
CA GLY A 228 2.47 12.73 -8.53
C GLY A 228 2.49 12.39 -10.02
N ALA A 229 2.94 11.18 -10.38
CA ALA A 229 2.96 10.72 -11.76
C ALA A 229 1.57 10.65 -12.39
N LEU A 230 0.59 10.07 -11.68
CA LEU A 230 -0.80 9.94 -12.13
C LEU A 230 -1.46 11.29 -12.32
N VAL A 231 -1.16 12.27 -11.46
CA VAL A 231 -1.62 13.65 -11.63
C VAL A 231 -1.06 14.26 -12.91
N LEU A 232 0.23 14.13 -13.17
CA LEU A 232 0.85 14.63 -14.40
C LEU A 232 0.21 13.99 -15.64
N LEU A 233 -0.02 12.67 -15.63
CA LEU A 233 -0.68 11.96 -16.72
C LEU A 233 -2.14 12.40 -16.91
N THR A 234 -2.85 12.60 -15.81
CA THR A 234 -4.24 13.08 -15.84
C THR A 234 -4.31 14.49 -16.43
N ILE A 235 -3.34 15.35 -16.12
CA ILE A 235 -3.25 16.71 -16.65
C ILE A 235 -2.89 16.70 -18.15
N ASP A 236 -1.96 15.84 -18.59
CA ASP A 236 -1.67 15.63 -20.01
C ASP A 236 -2.96 15.26 -20.78
N ARG A 237 -3.71 14.28 -20.27
CA ARG A 237 -4.90 13.75 -20.97
C ARG A 237 -6.16 14.60 -20.85
N LEU A 238 -6.40 15.29 -19.73
CA LEU A 238 -7.64 16.03 -19.49
C LEU A 238 -7.51 17.54 -19.74
N LEU A 239 -6.33 18.10 -19.53
CA LEU A 239 -6.08 19.55 -19.65
C LEU A 239 -5.17 19.90 -20.83
N GLY A 240 -4.70 18.91 -21.60
CA GLY A 240 -3.92 19.13 -22.82
C GLY A 240 -2.48 19.58 -22.55
N ALA A 241 -1.92 19.23 -21.38
CA ALA A 241 -0.48 19.35 -21.15
C ALA A 241 0.30 18.28 -21.94
N PHE A 242 1.62 18.22 -21.73
CA PHE A 242 2.51 17.38 -22.53
C PHE A 242 3.79 17.00 -21.78
N PHE A 243 3.71 16.72 -20.48
CA PHE A 243 4.83 16.24 -19.67
C PHE A 243 5.49 15.00 -20.27
N PHE A 244 4.70 14.07 -20.81
CA PHE A 244 5.20 12.78 -21.32
C PHE A 244 5.19 12.66 -22.85
N ARG A 245 4.90 13.75 -23.57
CA ARG A 245 4.79 13.77 -25.05
C ARG A 245 6.08 14.32 -25.70
N PRO A 246 6.91 13.47 -26.34
CA PRO A 246 8.18 13.89 -26.91
C PRO A 246 8.06 14.94 -28.03
N GLU A 247 6.94 14.93 -28.75
CA GLU A 247 6.62 15.91 -29.80
C GLU A 247 6.52 17.36 -29.30
N PHE A 248 6.29 17.57 -27.99
CA PHE A 248 6.31 18.88 -27.33
C PHE A 248 7.49 19.02 -26.35
N ALA A 249 8.59 18.29 -26.61
CA ALA A 249 9.78 18.23 -25.76
C ALA A 249 9.58 17.61 -24.37
N GLY A 250 8.41 16.98 -24.11
CA GLY A 250 8.18 16.13 -22.94
C GLY A 250 9.00 14.84 -22.99
N SER A 251 8.92 14.02 -21.95
CA SER A 251 9.73 12.79 -21.85
C SER A 251 8.90 11.57 -21.48
N ALA A 252 8.75 10.64 -22.44
CA ALA A 252 8.12 9.34 -22.18
C ALA A 252 8.92 8.47 -21.20
N VAL A 253 10.26 8.61 -21.18
CA VAL A 253 11.14 7.88 -20.24
C VAL A 253 10.98 8.41 -18.82
N LEU A 254 10.60 9.69 -18.65
CA LEU A 254 10.33 10.27 -17.33
C LEU A 254 9.15 9.58 -16.63
N TRP A 255 8.10 9.21 -17.38
CA TRP A 255 7.01 8.38 -16.85
C TRP A 255 7.56 7.08 -16.25
N GLN A 256 8.48 6.40 -16.93
CA GLN A 256 9.05 5.15 -16.44
C GLN A 256 9.84 5.35 -15.15
N HIS A 257 10.63 6.42 -15.05
CA HIS A 257 11.34 6.74 -13.81
C HIS A 257 10.36 6.94 -12.65
N TYR A 258 9.29 7.72 -12.84
CA TYR A 258 8.32 7.98 -11.76
C TYR A 258 7.49 6.75 -11.41
N PHE A 259 7.00 6.04 -12.42
CA PHE A 259 6.22 4.83 -12.20
C PHE A 259 7.04 3.77 -11.46
N TRP A 260 8.29 3.52 -11.86
CA TRP A 260 9.11 2.50 -11.21
C TRP A 260 9.70 2.93 -9.88
N ALA A 261 9.97 4.22 -9.68
CA ALA A 261 10.35 4.75 -8.37
C ALA A 261 9.26 4.49 -7.31
N PHE A 262 8.01 4.35 -7.73
CA PHE A 262 6.94 3.73 -6.93
C PHE A 262 6.95 2.19 -7.03
N GLY A 263 6.93 1.67 -8.26
CA GLY A 263 6.56 0.29 -8.56
C GLY A 263 7.51 -0.76 -8.00
N HIS A 264 8.80 -0.45 -7.86
CA HIS A 264 9.73 -1.36 -7.20
C HIS A 264 9.57 -1.36 -5.67
N PRO A 265 9.56 -0.21 -4.96
CA PRO A 265 9.16 -0.20 -3.55
C PRO A 265 7.82 -0.90 -3.28
N GLU A 266 6.85 -0.76 -4.19
CA GLU A 266 5.55 -1.41 -4.07
C GLU A 266 5.62 -2.94 -4.01
N VAL A 267 6.53 -3.58 -4.76
CA VAL A 267 6.67 -5.04 -4.64
C VAL A 267 7.12 -5.46 -3.24
N TYR A 268 7.86 -4.62 -2.51
CA TYR A 268 8.17 -4.87 -1.10
C TYR A 268 7.07 -4.44 -0.15
N ILE A 269 6.24 -3.45 -0.53
CA ILE A 269 5.00 -3.15 0.20
C ILE A 269 4.11 -4.39 0.26
N MET A 270 4.11 -5.20 -0.79
CA MET A 270 3.43 -6.49 -0.84
C MET A 270 4.22 -7.64 -0.20
N ALA A 271 5.54 -7.70 -0.37
CA ALA A 271 6.36 -8.81 0.13
C ALA A 271 6.59 -8.78 1.65
N LEU A 272 6.83 -7.60 2.24
CA LEU A 272 7.16 -7.49 3.68
C LEU A 272 6.02 -7.98 4.58
N PRO A 273 4.74 -7.64 4.36
CA PRO A 273 3.63 -8.21 5.10
C PRO A 273 3.52 -9.74 4.94
N ALA A 274 3.77 -10.28 3.75
CA ALA A 274 3.82 -11.72 3.53
C ALA A 274 4.93 -12.39 4.34
N PHE A 275 6.14 -11.83 4.34
CA PHE A 275 7.25 -12.30 5.17
C PHE A 275 6.89 -12.26 6.66
N ALA A 276 6.14 -11.24 7.06
CA ALA A 276 5.62 -11.09 8.41
C ALA A 276 4.69 -12.24 8.80
N ILE A 277 3.75 -12.61 7.93
CA ILE A 277 2.84 -13.75 8.16
C ILE A 277 3.65 -15.04 8.34
N ILE A 278 4.61 -15.30 7.45
CA ILE A 278 5.48 -16.48 7.51
C ILE A 278 6.31 -16.51 8.81
N SER A 279 6.77 -15.35 9.26
CA SER A 279 7.49 -15.18 10.52
C SER A 279 6.66 -15.48 11.77
N GLU A 280 5.33 -15.48 11.69
CA GLU A 280 4.45 -15.89 12.81
C GLU A 280 4.02 -17.36 12.68
N VAL A 281 3.72 -17.83 11.47
CA VAL A 281 3.25 -19.20 11.19
C VAL A 281 4.36 -20.23 11.46
N ILE A 282 5.57 -20.02 10.94
CA ILE A 282 6.65 -21.01 11.04
C ILE A 282 7.03 -21.34 12.48
N PRO A 283 7.28 -20.36 13.38
CA PRO A 283 7.66 -20.65 14.76
C PRO A 283 6.60 -21.46 15.51
N VAL A 284 5.32 -21.12 15.34
CA VAL A 284 4.21 -21.76 16.05
C VAL A 284 4.06 -23.22 15.64
N PHE A 285 4.08 -23.51 14.33
CA PHE A 285 3.95 -24.90 13.87
C PHE A 285 5.25 -25.71 13.91
N SER A 286 6.40 -25.05 14.11
CA SER A 286 7.68 -25.73 14.41
C SER A 286 7.94 -25.88 15.91
N ARG A 287 7.09 -25.27 16.76
CA ARG A 287 7.23 -25.24 18.23
C ARG A 287 8.61 -24.77 18.70
N LYS A 288 9.19 -23.83 17.94
CA LYS A 288 10.50 -23.25 18.21
C LYS A 288 10.46 -21.73 17.97
N PRO A 289 10.99 -20.89 18.87
CA PRO A 289 11.05 -19.45 18.64
C PRO A 289 11.84 -19.11 17.36
N ILE A 290 11.51 -17.97 16.75
CA ILE A 290 12.16 -17.51 15.53
C ILE A 290 13.68 -17.40 15.74
N PHE A 291 14.44 -18.07 14.89
CA PHE A 291 15.89 -18.00 14.90
C PHE A 291 16.34 -16.62 14.40
N GLY A 292 17.16 -15.91 15.18
CA GLY A 292 17.78 -14.66 14.76
C GLY A 292 16.82 -13.48 14.57
N TYR A 293 15.87 -13.27 15.48
CA TYR A 293 14.92 -12.14 15.44
C TYR A 293 15.55 -10.80 15.02
N SER A 294 16.70 -10.43 15.60
CA SER A 294 17.35 -9.14 15.33
C SER A 294 17.84 -9.05 13.87
N PHE A 295 18.28 -10.16 13.28
CA PHE A 295 18.64 -10.23 11.86
C PHE A 295 17.40 -10.13 10.97
N VAL A 296 16.29 -10.78 11.35
CA VAL A 296 15.03 -10.67 10.61
C VAL A 296 14.48 -9.25 10.65
N ALA A 297 14.53 -8.58 11.81
CA ALA A 297 14.11 -7.19 11.96
C ALA A 297 15.05 -6.21 11.20
N GLY A 298 16.36 -6.36 11.36
CA GLY A 298 17.35 -5.50 10.71
C GLY A 298 17.34 -5.64 9.18
N SER A 299 17.19 -6.86 8.67
CA SER A 299 17.04 -7.11 7.22
C SER A 299 15.77 -6.48 6.65
N THR A 300 14.66 -6.41 7.41
CA THR A 300 13.46 -5.66 6.98
C THR A 300 13.77 -4.19 6.75
N ALA A 301 14.48 -3.54 7.70
CA ALA A 301 14.85 -2.13 7.56
C ALA A 301 15.80 -1.91 6.38
N ALA A 302 16.74 -2.82 6.15
CA ALA A 302 17.63 -2.79 4.99
C ALA A 302 16.86 -2.91 3.67
N ILE A 303 15.90 -3.83 3.57
CA ILE A 303 15.01 -3.96 2.39
C ILE A 303 14.25 -2.65 2.18
N GLY A 304 13.67 -2.09 3.23
CA GLY A 304 12.94 -0.82 3.15
C GLY A 304 13.81 0.29 2.55
N LEU A 305 15.03 0.49 3.06
CA LEU A 305 15.93 1.52 2.55
C LEU A 305 16.40 1.25 1.11
N LEU A 306 16.86 0.03 0.85
CA LEU A 306 17.43 -0.34 -0.46
C LEU A 306 16.36 -0.32 -1.57
N SER A 307 15.11 -0.64 -1.25
CA SER A 307 14.00 -0.69 -2.22
C SER A 307 13.77 0.64 -2.95
N MET A 308 14.10 1.77 -2.31
CA MET A 308 13.98 3.11 -2.89
C MET A 308 15.10 3.42 -3.90
N GLY A 309 16.14 2.59 -4.01
CA GLY A 309 17.35 2.84 -4.80
C GLY A 309 17.60 1.86 -5.95
N VAL A 310 16.59 1.10 -6.35
CA VAL A 310 16.74 -0.04 -7.29
C VAL A 310 15.78 -0.01 -8.48
N TRP A 311 14.92 1.01 -8.57
CA TRP A 311 13.77 0.99 -9.48
C TRP A 311 14.13 0.85 -10.97
N ALA A 312 15.26 1.44 -11.40
CA ALA A 312 15.61 1.47 -12.82
C ALA A 312 16.13 0.13 -13.34
N HIS A 313 16.19 -0.91 -12.50
CA HIS A 313 16.38 -2.28 -12.97
C HIS A 313 15.25 -2.77 -13.90
N HIS A 314 14.11 -2.06 -13.95
CA HIS A 314 12.99 -2.29 -14.87
C HIS A 314 13.17 -1.51 -16.20
N MET A 315 14.29 -0.80 -16.34
CA MET A 315 14.55 0.16 -17.40
C MET A 315 15.87 -0.15 -18.14
N PHE A 316 16.55 -1.26 -17.85
CA PHE A 316 17.86 -1.55 -18.47
C PHE A 316 17.81 -1.59 -20.00
N ALA A 317 16.68 -1.98 -20.60
CA ALA A 317 16.51 -2.00 -22.05
C ALA A 317 16.15 -0.63 -22.68
N VAL A 318 16.00 0.45 -21.90
CA VAL A 318 15.68 1.79 -22.46
C VAL A 318 16.92 2.62 -22.80
N GLY A 319 18.12 2.11 -22.49
CA GLY A 319 19.39 2.75 -22.85
C GLY A 319 19.80 3.89 -21.90
N LEU A 320 19.74 3.66 -20.58
CA LEU A 320 20.16 4.66 -19.56
C LEU A 320 21.66 4.96 -19.58
N GLY A 321 22.46 4.06 -20.13
CA GLY A 321 23.90 4.18 -20.24
C GLY A 321 24.65 3.51 -19.09
N PHE A 322 25.91 3.18 -19.36
CA PHE A 322 26.74 2.32 -18.51
C PHE A 322 26.82 2.75 -17.03
N PRO A 323 26.97 4.04 -16.67
CA PRO A 323 27.04 4.43 -15.26
C PRO A 323 25.75 4.14 -14.49
N ALA A 324 24.59 4.42 -15.09
CA ALA A 324 23.29 4.18 -14.48
C ALA A 324 23.03 2.67 -14.37
N ASP A 325 23.21 1.93 -15.46
CA ASP A 325 23.01 0.48 -15.49
C ASP A 325 23.88 -0.24 -14.45
N THR A 326 25.14 0.17 -14.31
CA THR A 326 26.06 -0.41 -13.31
C THR A 326 25.62 -0.12 -11.88
N PHE A 327 25.16 1.11 -11.60
CA PHE A 327 24.65 1.47 -10.27
C PHE A 327 23.43 0.62 -9.91
N PHE A 328 22.43 0.55 -10.79
CA PHE A 328 21.18 -0.17 -10.53
C PHE A 328 21.37 -1.69 -10.53
N LEU A 329 22.31 -2.23 -11.30
CA LEU A 329 22.73 -3.63 -11.18
C LEU A 329 23.24 -3.92 -9.76
N ALA A 330 24.18 -3.11 -9.28
CA ALA A 330 24.82 -3.33 -7.98
C ALA A 330 23.81 -3.21 -6.83
N THR A 331 22.97 -2.16 -6.84
CA THR A 331 21.97 -1.96 -5.78
C THR A 331 20.89 -3.05 -5.81
N SER A 332 20.46 -3.51 -6.99
CA SER A 332 19.45 -4.58 -7.12
C SER A 332 20.00 -5.93 -6.67
N ALA A 333 21.27 -6.24 -6.96
CA ALA A 333 21.91 -7.45 -6.44
C ALA A 333 22.03 -7.44 -4.91
N LEU A 334 22.26 -6.27 -4.29
CA LEU A 334 22.38 -6.15 -2.83
C LEU A 334 21.09 -6.51 -2.07
N ILE A 335 19.92 -6.35 -2.67
CA ILE A 335 18.61 -6.76 -2.10
C ILE A 335 18.57 -8.27 -1.80
N ALA A 336 19.26 -9.08 -2.60
CA ALA A 336 19.25 -10.53 -2.44
C ALA A 336 19.80 -10.96 -1.07
N ILE A 337 20.71 -10.17 -0.48
CA ILE A 337 21.35 -10.46 0.80
C ILE A 337 20.33 -10.42 1.96
N PRO A 338 19.65 -9.29 2.28
CA PRO A 338 18.70 -9.26 3.39
C PRO A 338 17.51 -10.20 3.18
N THR A 339 17.11 -10.44 1.93
CA THR A 339 16.05 -11.41 1.62
C THR A 339 16.52 -12.85 1.88
N GLY A 340 17.74 -13.20 1.44
CA GLY A 340 18.35 -14.51 1.68
C GLY A 340 18.53 -14.80 3.18
N VAL A 341 18.95 -13.79 3.96
CA VAL A 341 19.02 -13.89 5.43
C VAL A 341 17.70 -14.40 6.00
N LYS A 342 16.55 -13.83 5.60
CA LYS A 342 15.22 -14.27 6.08
C LYS A 342 14.92 -15.72 5.72
N ILE A 343 15.22 -16.15 4.49
CA ILE A 343 15.04 -17.54 4.05
C ILE A 343 15.81 -18.50 4.98
N PHE A 344 17.08 -18.20 5.25
CA PHE A 344 17.89 -19.00 6.16
C PHE A 344 17.38 -18.96 7.60
N ASN A 345 16.92 -17.80 8.09
CA ASN A 345 16.33 -17.68 9.43
C ASN A 345 15.06 -18.55 9.57
N TRP A 346 14.18 -18.59 8.57
CA TRP A 346 12.99 -19.44 8.59
C TRP A 346 13.34 -20.92 8.56
N VAL A 347 14.28 -21.34 7.70
CA VAL A 347 14.76 -22.73 7.66
C VAL A 347 15.41 -23.13 8.99
N ALA A 348 16.24 -22.27 9.58
CA ALA A 348 16.85 -22.50 10.90
C ALA A 348 15.82 -22.55 12.04
N THR A 349 14.70 -21.84 11.91
CA THR A 349 13.57 -21.91 12.85
C THR A 349 12.86 -23.26 12.75
N MET A 350 12.73 -23.82 11.56
CA MET A 350 12.16 -25.17 11.37
C MET A 350 13.12 -26.27 11.82
N TRP A 351 14.43 -26.07 11.62
CA TRP A 351 15.46 -27.07 11.93
C TRP A 351 15.49 -27.44 13.42
N GLY A 352 15.37 -28.73 13.72
CA GLY A 352 15.30 -29.24 15.10
C GLY A 352 14.01 -28.88 15.85
N GLY A 353 13.01 -28.32 15.16
CA GLY A 353 11.67 -28.11 15.70
C GLY A 353 10.77 -29.33 15.52
N ALA A 354 9.61 -29.33 16.21
CA ALA A 354 8.58 -30.36 16.08
C ALA A 354 7.50 -29.91 15.10
N ILE A 355 7.74 -30.12 13.80
CA ILE A 355 6.91 -29.58 12.72
C ILE A 355 5.55 -30.26 12.65
N ARG A 356 4.47 -29.47 12.73
CA ARG A 356 3.09 -29.89 12.49
C ARG A 356 2.64 -29.48 11.08
N PHE A 357 2.39 -30.44 10.21
CA PHE A 357 1.92 -30.21 8.83
C PHE A 357 0.41 -29.89 8.75
N THR A 358 0.02 -28.78 9.37
CA THR A 358 -1.29 -28.13 9.18
C THR A 358 -1.33 -27.45 7.81
N THR A 359 -2.53 -27.09 7.36
CA THR A 359 -2.70 -26.39 6.08
C THR A 359 -1.93 -25.06 6.04
N ALA A 360 -1.96 -24.28 7.13
CA ALA A 360 -1.17 -23.05 7.25
C ALA A 360 0.34 -23.31 7.10
N MET A 361 0.86 -24.38 7.72
CA MET A 361 2.27 -24.73 7.62
C MET A 361 2.66 -25.22 6.21
N LEU A 362 1.77 -25.94 5.52
CA LEU A 362 2.00 -26.36 4.12
C LEU A 362 2.14 -25.15 3.20
N PHE A 363 1.27 -24.15 3.34
CA PHE A 363 1.40 -22.88 2.60
C PHE A 363 2.69 -22.14 2.95
N ALA A 364 3.12 -22.12 4.21
CA ALA A 364 4.38 -21.50 4.59
C ALA A 364 5.60 -22.21 3.99
N ILE A 365 5.60 -23.54 3.91
CA ILE A 365 6.67 -24.32 3.27
C ILE A 365 6.66 -24.09 1.76
N ALA A 366 5.49 -24.11 1.11
CA ALA A 366 5.37 -23.81 -0.31
C ALA A 366 5.85 -22.40 -0.65
N PHE A 367 5.51 -21.41 0.19
CA PHE A 367 6.07 -20.06 0.09
C PHE A 367 7.60 -20.09 0.05
N LEU A 368 8.26 -20.78 0.99
CA LEU A 368 9.74 -20.83 1.01
C LEU A 368 10.31 -21.40 -0.29
N ILE A 369 9.69 -22.45 -0.83
CA ILE A 369 10.16 -23.10 -2.07
C ILE A 369 9.92 -22.20 -3.29
N LEU A 370 8.68 -21.77 -3.49
CA LEU A 370 8.29 -21.00 -4.67
C LEU A 370 8.94 -19.61 -4.67
N PHE A 371 8.98 -18.94 -3.52
CA PHE A 371 9.64 -17.64 -3.40
C PHE A 371 11.15 -17.75 -3.62
N THR A 372 11.80 -18.85 -3.22
CA THR A 372 13.23 -19.07 -3.53
C THR A 372 13.46 -19.22 -5.04
N ILE A 373 12.62 -19.99 -5.74
CA ILE A 373 12.69 -20.12 -7.20
C ILE A 373 12.51 -18.74 -7.86
N GLY A 374 11.49 -17.98 -7.44
CA GLY A 374 11.25 -16.63 -7.92
C GLY A 374 12.39 -15.65 -7.59
N GLY A 375 12.98 -15.77 -6.40
CA GLY A 375 14.11 -14.93 -5.98
C GLY A 375 15.36 -15.18 -6.82
N ILE A 376 15.65 -16.45 -7.16
CA ILE A 376 16.76 -16.81 -8.04
C ILE A 376 16.56 -16.18 -9.43
N THR A 377 15.37 -16.30 -10.02
CA THR A 377 15.09 -15.67 -11.32
C THR A 377 15.07 -14.14 -11.24
N GLY A 378 14.75 -13.55 -10.09
CA GLY A 378 14.86 -12.11 -9.85
C GLY A 378 16.30 -11.60 -9.84
N VAL A 379 17.22 -12.36 -9.23
CA VAL A 379 18.65 -12.05 -9.26
C VAL A 379 19.20 -12.12 -10.68
N MET A 380 18.66 -12.99 -11.55
CA MET A 380 19.02 -13.02 -12.96
C MET A 380 18.67 -11.71 -13.67
N PHE A 381 17.52 -11.08 -13.35
CA PHE A 381 17.14 -9.78 -13.89
C PHE A 381 18.00 -8.62 -13.36
N ALA A 382 18.65 -8.75 -12.20
CA ALA A 382 19.61 -7.76 -11.76
C ALA A 382 20.85 -7.70 -12.69
N ALA A 383 21.15 -8.78 -13.43
CA ALA A 383 22.24 -8.81 -14.39
C ALA A 383 21.80 -8.23 -15.75
N VAL A 384 22.24 -7.02 -16.06
CA VAL A 384 21.89 -6.25 -17.28
C VAL A 384 21.94 -7.07 -18.58
N PRO A 385 22.99 -7.86 -18.89
CA PRO A 385 23.03 -8.61 -20.15
C PRO A 385 21.97 -9.72 -20.23
N ILE A 386 21.57 -10.28 -19.09
CA ILE A 386 20.51 -11.28 -19.02
C ILE A 386 19.14 -10.57 -19.15
N ASP A 387 18.96 -9.44 -18.47
CA ASP A 387 17.75 -8.63 -18.58
C ASP A 387 17.48 -8.23 -20.03
N TRP A 388 18.48 -7.74 -20.78
CA TRP A 388 18.30 -7.38 -22.19
C TRP A 388 17.72 -8.50 -23.07
N GLN A 389 17.91 -9.77 -22.70
CA GLN A 389 17.29 -10.89 -23.42
C GLN A 389 15.94 -11.33 -22.86
N LEU A 390 15.75 -11.24 -21.55
CA LEU A 390 14.57 -11.81 -20.89
C LEU A 390 13.49 -10.78 -20.58
N THR A 391 13.82 -9.50 -20.56
CA THR A 391 12.88 -8.41 -20.33
C THR A 391 11.80 -8.42 -21.41
N ASP A 392 10.57 -8.10 -20.99
CA ASP A 392 9.36 -8.22 -21.83
C ASP A 392 9.10 -9.59 -22.50
N SER A 393 9.67 -10.68 -21.96
CA SER A 393 9.31 -12.06 -22.33
C SER A 393 8.37 -12.73 -21.32
N TYR A 394 7.91 -13.94 -21.62
CA TYR A 394 7.23 -14.78 -20.63
C TYR A 394 8.09 -15.13 -19.40
N PHE A 395 9.42 -14.95 -19.47
CA PHE A 395 10.31 -15.20 -18.33
C PHE A 395 10.05 -14.20 -17.20
N VAL A 396 9.85 -12.91 -17.52
CA VAL A 396 9.52 -11.90 -16.50
C VAL A 396 8.12 -12.12 -15.94
N VAL A 397 7.18 -12.60 -16.76
CA VAL A 397 5.83 -12.98 -16.31
C VAL A 397 5.93 -14.13 -15.30
N ALA A 398 6.69 -15.17 -15.62
CA ALA A 398 6.87 -16.32 -14.75
C ALA A 398 7.58 -15.93 -13.44
N HIS A 399 8.69 -15.20 -13.52
CA HIS A 399 9.41 -14.68 -12.36
C HIS A 399 8.48 -13.92 -11.42
N PHE A 400 7.74 -12.94 -11.94
CA PHE A 400 6.87 -12.09 -11.13
C PHE A 400 5.74 -12.90 -10.47
N HIS A 401 5.16 -13.89 -11.16
CA HIS A 401 4.15 -14.75 -10.57
C HIS A 401 4.71 -15.71 -9.50
N TYR A 402 5.98 -16.14 -9.61
CA TYR A 402 6.64 -16.91 -8.54
C TYR A 402 6.88 -16.09 -7.27
N VAL A 403 7.27 -14.82 -7.38
CA VAL A 403 7.48 -13.97 -6.19
C VAL A 403 6.17 -13.40 -5.64
N LEU A 404 5.23 -12.98 -6.48
CA LEU A 404 4.00 -12.34 -6.04
C LEU A 404 2.91 -13.38 -5.72
N PHE A 405 2.59 -14.28 -6.64
CA PHE A 405 1.54 -15.27 -6.41
C PHE A 405 2.10 -16.44 -5.59
N GLY A 406 3.14 -17.13 -6.08
CA GLY A 406 3.81 -18.23 -5.37
C GLY A 406 4.46 -17.82 -4.04
N GLY A 407 4.78 -16.53 -3.88
CA GLY A 407 5.24 -15.93 -2.64
C GLY A 407 4.09 -15.29 -1.87
N THR A 408 3.84 -14.01 -2.11
CA THR A 408 2.89 -13.20 -1.33
C THR A 408 1.50 -13.84 -1.18
N PHE A 409 0.89 -14.34 -2.25
CA PHE A 409 -0.44 -14.97 -2.15
C PHE A 409 -0.43 -16.29 -1.36
N PHE A 410 0.59 -17.13 -1.50
CA PHE A 410 0.74 -18.34 -0.67
C PHE A 410 0.95 -17.99 0.82
N ALA A 411 1.70 -16.93 1.13
CA ALA A 411 1.84 -16.43 2.49
C ALA A 411 0.52 -15.88 3.05
N ILE A 412 -0.26 -15.15 2.25
CA ILE A 412 -1.61 -14.72 2.60
C ILE A 412 -2.48 -15.94 2.93
N MET A 413 -2.43 -17.00 2.12
CA MET A 413 -3.17 -18.23 2.41
C MET A 413 -2.71 -18.90 3.70
N ALA A 414 -1.40 -18.93 4.00
CA ALA A 414 -0.91 -19.36 5.30
C ALA A 414 -1.55 -18.56 6.44
N GLY A 415 -1.65 -17.23 6.28
CA GLY A 415 -2.30 -16.33 7.22
C GLY A 415 -3.81 -16.57 7.35
N VAL A 416 -4.53 -16.78 6.25
CA VAL A 416 -5.97 -17.09 6.27
C VAL A 416 -6.21 -18.35 7.10
N PHE A 417 -5.51 -19.46 6.81
CA PHE A 417 -5.70 -20.70 7.58
C PHE A 417 -5.23 -20.57 9.05
N TYR A 418 -4.24 -19.73 9.33
CA TYR A 418 -3.74 -19.52 10.68
C TYR A 418 -4.69 -18.68 11.55
N TRP A 419 -5.17 -17.54 11.05
CA TRP A 419 -6.02 -16.60 11.81
C TRP A 419 -7.52 -16.74 11.56
N PHE A 420 -7.98 -17.59 10.63
CA PHE A 420 -9.42 -17.85 10.46
C PHE A 420 -10.13 -18.24 11.77
N PRO A 421 -9.55 -19.08 12.66
CA PRO A 421 -10.14 -19.38 13.95
C PRO A 421 -10.30 -18.14 14.84
N LYS A 422 -9.32 -17.22 14.82
CA LYS A 422 -9.37 -15.95 15.56
C LYS A 422 -10.44 -15.00 15.03
N VAL A 423 -10.69 -15.03 13.72
CA VAL A 423 -11.68 -14.17 13.05
C VAL A 423 -13.10 -14.69 13.23
N SER A 424 -13.30 -16.00 13.08
CA SER A 424 -14.64 -16.61 13.00
C SER A 424 -15.09 -17.29 14.29
N GLY A 425 -14.16 -17.59 15.21
CA GLY A 425 -14.40 -18.47 16.35
C GLY A 425 -14.53 -19.95 15.98
N ARG A 426 -14.24 -20.32 14.72
CA ARG A 426 -14.47 -21.65 14.15
C ARG A 426 -13.22 -22.18 13.45
N MET A 427 -13.01 -23.49 13.50
CA MET A 427 -11.90 -24.16 12.83
C MET A 427 -12.22 -24.45 11.36
N LEU A 428 -11.23 -24.28 10.47
CA LEU A 428 -11.32 -24.75 9.09
C LEU A 428 -11.07 -26.26 9.00
N SER A 429 -11.69 -26.90 8.02
CA SER A 429 -11.43 -28.31 7.72
C SER A 429 -10.02 -28.47 7.12
N GLU A 430 -9.14 -29.15 7.84
CA GLU A 430 -7.78 -29.48 7.36
C GLU A 430 -7.80 -30.38 6.11
N ARG A 431 -8.83 -31.20 5.92
CA ARG A 431 -8.95 -32.05 4.72
C ARG A 431 -9.24 -31.21 3.47
N LEU A 432 -10.21 -30.30 3.57
CA LEU A 432 -10.55 -29.39 2.46
C LEU A 432 -9.41 -28.38 2.22
N GLY A 433 -8.79 -27.88 3.30
CA GLY A 433 -7.62 -27.01 3.21
C GLY A 433 -6.44 -27.66 2.48
N LYS A 434 -6.14 -28.94 2.75
CA LYS A 434 -5.11 -29.69 2.03
C LYS A 434 -5.47 -29.97 0.58
N LEU A 435 -6.74 -30.23 0.27
CA LEU A 435 -7.21 -30.34 -1.11
C LEU A 435 -7.00 -29.02 -1.87
N TYR A 436 -7.44 -27.90 -1.28
CA TYR A 436 -7.20 -26.57 -1.82
C TYR A 436 -5.71 -26.33 -2.09
N PHE A 437 -4.87 -26.59 -1.08
CA PHE A 437 -3.42 -26.43 -1.18
C PHE A 437 -2.84 -27.18 -2.38
N TRP A 438 -3.13 -28.48 -2.54
CA TRP A 438 -2.53 -29.28 -3.62
C TRP A 438 -3.02 -28.86 -5.00
N LEU A 439 -4.31 -28.55 -5.15
CA LEU A 439 -4.86 -28.03 -6.40
C LEU A 439 -4.18 -26.72 -6.80
N LEU A 440 -4.03 -25.80 -5.84
CA LEU A 440 -3.39 -24.51 -6.10
C LEU A 440 -1.90 -24.68 -6.39
N PHE A 441 -1.17 -25.47 -5.60
CA PHE A 441 0.27 -25.68 -5.76
C PHE A 441 0.62 -26.33 -7.09
N ILE A 442 -0.12 -27.37 -7.48
CA ILE A 442 0.09 -28.06 -8.76
C ILE A 442 -0.33 -27.14 -9.91
N GLY A 443 -1.51 -26.53 -9.83
CA GLY A 443 -2.00 -25.60 -10.85
C GLY A 443 -1.05 -24.42 -11.08
N PHE A 444 -0.52 -23.86 -10.00
CA PHE A 444 0.45 -22.78 -10.04
C PHE A 444 1.73 -23.16 -10.80
N ASN A 445 2.35 -24.29 -10.46
CA ASN A 445 3.58 -24.73 -11.13
C ASN A 445 3.31 -25.12 -12.59
N LEU A 446 2.19 -25.80 -12.89
CA LEU A 446 1.80 -26.07 -14.28
C LEU A 446 1.61 -24.78 -15.09
N THR A 447 1.07 -23.74 -14.46
CA THR A 447 0.83 -22.45 -15.11
C THR A 447 2.14 -21.72 -15.40
N PHE A 448 2.97 -21.49 -14.39
CA PHE A 448 4.06 -20.51 -14.47
C PHE A 448 5.44 -21.13 -14.59
N PHE A 449 5.66 -22.38 -14.15
CA PHE A 449 6.98 -23.00 -14.31
C PHE A 449 7.33 -23.11 -15.79
N ILE A 450 6.37 -23.58 -16.59
CA ILE A 450 6.52 -23.76 -18.03
C ILE A 450 6.73 -22.43 -18.78
N GLN A 451 6.22 -21.32 -18.23
CA GLN A 451 6.39 -19.99 -18.81
C GLN A 451 7.83 -19.48 -18.76
N HIS A 452 8.66 -19.94 -17.82
CA HIS A 452 10.10 -19.64 -17.86
C HIS A 452 10.72 -20.18 -19.15
N PHE A 453 10.37 -21.40 -19.56
CA PHE A 453 10.89 -21.99 -20.81
C PHE A 453 10.34 -21.26 -22.04
N LEU A 454 9.06 -20.89 -22.05
CA LEU A 454 8.49 -20.05 -23.13
C LEU A 454 9.25 -18.73 -23.28
N GLY A 455 9.58 -18.08 -22.15
CA GLY A 455 10.39 -16.85 -22.15
C GLY A 455 11.81 -17.08 -22.68
N LEU A 456 12.48 -18.15 -22.27
CA LEU A 456 13.81 -18.52 -22.78
C LEU A 456 13.80 -18.84 -24.29
N MET A 457 12.67 -19.33 -24.81
CA MET A 457 12.46 -19.55 -26.24
C MET A 457 12.07 -18.28 -27.00
N GLY A 458 12.04 -17.13 -26.34
CA GLY A 458 11.77 -15.83 -26.96
C GLY A 458 10.28 -15.51 -27.13
N MET A 459 9.37 -16.17 -26.41
CA MET A 459 7.95 -15.79 -26.42
C MET A 459 7.77 -14.45 -25.71
N PRO A 460 7.37 -13.36 -26.40
CA PRO A 460 7.17 -12.07 -25.77
C PRO A 460 5.89 -12.07 -24.92
N ARG A 461 5.86 -11.26 -23.87
CA ARG A 461 4.62 -11.03 -23.10
C ARG A 461 3.69 -10.08 -23.86
N ARG A 462 2.42 -10.01 -23.44
CA ARG A 462 1.39 -9.07 -23.98
C ARG A 462 1.06 -9.25 -25.48
N VAL A 463 1.33 -10.43 -26.03
CA VAL A 463 0.92 -10.78 -27.39
C VAL A 463 -0.39 -11.57 -27.31
N TYR A 464 -1.41 -11.16 -28.07
CA TYR A 464 -2.75 -11.77 -28.01
C TYR A 464 -2.83 -13.15 -28.67
N THR A 465 -1.92 -13.45 -29.59
CA THR A 465 -1.81 -14.74 -30.30
C THR A 465 -0.33 -15.06 -30.56
N TYR A 466 -0.04 -16.29 -30.95
CA TYR A 466 1.32 -16.72 -31.27
C TYR A 466 1.32 -17.74 -32.43
N PRO A 467 2.40 -17.77 -33.22
CA PRO A 467 2.55 -18.72 -34.32
C PRO A 467 2.76 -20.15 -33.81
N ASP A 468 2.48 -21.15 -34.67
CA ASP A 468 2.67 -22.56 -34.36
C ASP A 468 4.16 -22.97 -34.44
N LEU A 469 4.95 -22.47 -33.49
CA LEU A 469 6.34 -22.84 -33.29
C LEU A 469 6.46 -24.10 -32.44
N ALA A 470 7.48 -24.92 -32.71
CA ALA A 470 7.71 -26.17 -32.01
C ALA A 470 7.73 -25.99 -30.48
N GLY A 471 6.86 -26.71 -29.79
CA GLY A 471 6.74 -26.70 -28.32
C GLY A 471 5.86 -25.57 -27.75
N TRP A 472 5.70 -24.43 -28.43
CA TRP A 472 4.95 -23.28 -27.90
C TRP A 472 3.48 -23.62 -27.63
N GLY A 473 2.83 -24.31 -28.58
CA GLY A 473 1.44 -24.75 -28.44
C GLY A 473 1.22 -25.65 -27.22
N ALA A 474 2.06 -26.68 -27.05
CA ALA A 474 1.96 -27.61 -25.93
C ALA A 474 2.22 -26.94 -24.57
N MET A 475 3.25 -26.09 -24.49
CA MET A 475 3.60 -25.39 -23.25
C MET A 475 2.53 -24.38 -22.82
N ASN A 476 1.95 -23.65 -23.78
CA ASN A 476 0.82 -22.76 -23.52
C ASN A 476 -0.43 -23.53 -23.10
N LEU A 477 -0.72 -24.68 -23.72
CA LEU A 477 -1.85 -25.52 -23.31
C LEU A 477 -1.68 -26.02 -21.88
N ILE A 478 -0.49 -26.51 -21.51
CA ILE A 478 -0.15 -26.90 -20.13
C ILE A 478 -0.37 -25.73 -19.18
N SER A 479 0.11 -24.54 -19.56
CA SER A 479 -0.08 -23.33 -18.77
C SER A 479 -1.56 -22.99 -18.56
N SER A 480 -2.39 -23.12 -19.59
CA SER A 480 -3.83 -22.88 -19.51
C SER A 480 -4.58 -23.93 -18.67
N ILE A 481 -4.18 -25.20 -18.74
CA ILE A 481 -4.71 -26.27 -17.87
C ILE A 481 -4.36 -25.97 -16.40
N GLY A 482 -3.13 -25.54 -16.13
CA GLY A 482 -2.71 -25.10 -14.81
C GLY A 482 -3.59 -23.98 -14.26
N ALA A 483 -3.89 -22.97 -15.10
CA ALA A 483 -4.72 -21.84 -14.69
C ALA A 483 -6.16 -22.26 -14.37
N LEU A 484 -6.73 -23.19 -15.16
CA LEU A 484 -8.03 -23.78 -14.86
C LEU A 484 -8.02 -24.55 -13.53
N LEU A 485 -6.94 -25.30 -13.26
CA LEU A 485 -6.78 -26.01 -11.98
C LEU A 485 -6.72 -25.05 -10.78
N MET A 486 -6.05 -23.91 -10.95
CA MET A 486 -6.05 -22.84 -9.93
C MET A 486 -7.44 -22.26 -9.73
N ALA A 487 -8.24 -22.06 -10.78
CA ALA A 487 -9.61 -21.60 -10.64
C ALA A 487 -10.48 -22.59 -9.85
N VAL A 488 -10.33 -23.88 -10.11
CA VAL A 488 -10.96 -24.94 -9.30
C VAL A 488 -10.49 -24.86 -7.85
N ALA A 489 -9.19 -24.60 -7.61
CA ALA A 489 -8.68 -24.40 -6.26
C ALA A 489 -9.37 -23.22 -5.54
N ILE A 490 -9.57 -22.08 -6.22
CA ILE A 490 -10.30 -20.93 -5.64
C ILE A 490 -11.74 -21.31 -5.27
N LEU A 491 -12.43 -22.11 -6.10
CA LEU A 491 -13.77 -22.61 -5.73
C LEU A 491 -13.72 -23.50 -4.47
N VAL A 492 -12.71 -24.37 -4.36
CA VAL A 492 -12.50 -25.19 -3.15
C VAL A 492 -12.19 -24.31 -1.92
N LEU A 493 -11.45 -23.22 -2.08
CA LEU A 493 -11.23 -22.24 -1.01
C LEU A 493 -12.56 -21.65 -0.53
N LEU A 494 -13.42 -21.18 -1.45
CA LEU A 494 -14.73 -20.63 -1.09
C LEU A 494 -15.58 -21.64 -0.32
N VAL A 495 -15.63 -22.88 -0.81
CA VAL A 495 -16.32 -23.99 -0.11
C VAL A 495 -15.72 -24.23 1.28
N THR A 496 -14.39 -24.20 1.40
CA THR A 496 -13.69 -24.40 2.67
C THR A 496 -14.05 -23.30 3.69
N LEU A 497 -14.07 -22.04 3.26
CA LEU A 497 -14.43 -20.90 4.10
C LEU A 497 -15.89 -20.96 4.53
N VAL A 498 -16.82 -21.17 3.60
CA VAL A 498 -18.26 -21.30 3.90
C VAL A 498 -18.51 -22.48 4.83
N HIS A 499 -17.88 -23.62 4.57
CA HIS A 499 -18.00 -24.79 5.44
C HIS A 499 -17.49 -24.50 6.85
N GLY A 500 -16.34 -23.83 6.99
CA GLY A 500 -15.80 -23.46 8.30
C GLY A 500 -16.70 -22.49 9.08
N LEU A 501 -17.30 -21.53 8.40
CA LEU A 501 -18.23 -20.56 9.04
C LEU A 501 -19.50 -21.24 9.54
N LEU A 502 -20.07 -22.17 8.76
CA LEU A 502 -21.36 -22.80 9.06
C LEU A 502 -21.24 -24.05 9.94
N TRP A 503 -20.20 -24.86 9.74
CA TRP A 503 -20.05 -26.19 10.34
C TRP A 503 -18.68 -26.42 10.97
N GLY A 504 -17.83 -25.40 11.10
CA GLY A 504 -16.55 -25.54 11.80
C GLY A 504 -16.72 -25.84 13.28
N GLU A 505 -15.80 -26.62 13.84
CA GLU A 505 -15.74 -26.84 15.29
C GLU A 505 -15.38 -25.52 16.01
N PRO A 506 -15.90 -25.25 17.21
CA PRO A 506 -15.49 -24.10 18.00
C PRO A 506 -13.97 -24.08 18.23
N ALA A 507 -13.33 -22.94 17.96
CA ALA A 507 -11.88 -22.81 18.00
C ALA A 507 -11.28 -22.62 19.40
N GLY A 508 -12.04 -22.01 20.32
CA GLY A 508 -11.50 -21.46 21.56
C GLY A 508 -10.55 -20.26 21.32
N ASP A 509 -9.88 -19.81 22.39
CA ASP A 509 -9.12 -18.55 22.35
C ASP A 509 -7.75 -18.70 21.65
N ASN A 510 -7.09 -19.84 21.87
CA ASN A 510 -5.75 -20.14 21.35
C ASN A 510 -5.64 -21.59 20.85
N PRO A 511 -6.26 -21.94 19.70
CA PRO A 511 -6.28 -23.31 19.16
C PRO A 511 -4.90 -23.85 18.81
N TRP A 512 -3.91 -22.98 18.59
CA TRP A 512 -2.57 -23.35 18.12
C TRP A 512 -1.53 -23.40 19.23
N ASP A 513 -1.91 -23.02 20.46
CA ASP A 513 -0.99 -22.77 21.57
C ASP A 513 0.17 -21.83 21.14
N ALA A 514 -0.21 -20.73 20.50
CA ALA A 514 0.67 -19.67 20.02
C ALA A 514 1.03 -18.68 21.15
N TRP A 515 2.03 -17.81 20.90
CA TRP A 515 2.74 -17.10 21.98
C TRP A 515 2.50 -15.58 22.04
N THR A 516 1.81 -15.02 21.04
CA THR A 516 1.59 -13.59 20.82
C THR A 516 0.22 -13.12 21.33
N LEU A 517 0.04 -11.80 21.50
CA LEU A 517 -1.09 -11.24 22.24
C LEU A 517 -2.46 -11.41 21.56
N GLU A 518 -2.53 -11.58 20.24
CA GLU A 518 -3.80 -11.82 19.56
C GLU A 518 -4.47 -13.13 20.00
N TRP A 519 -3.69 -14.06 20.54
CA TRP A 519 -4.18 -15.31 21.12
C TRP A 519 -4.50 -15.22 22.62
N ALA A 520 -4.34 -14.04 23.22
CA ALA A 520 -4.65 -13.79 24.64
C ALA A 520 -6.12 -13.39 24.89
N THR A 521 -6.94 -13.32 23.84
CA THR A 521 -8.35 -12.90 23.87
C THR A 521 -9.25 -13.93 23.20
N THR A 522 -10.56 -13.75 23.31
CA THR A 522 -11.57 -14.65 22.74
C THR A 522 -11.49 -14.71 21.21
N SER A 523 -12.16 -15.70 20.64
CA SER A 523 -12.27 -15.88 19.19
C SER A 523 -13.75 -15.96 18.79
N PRO A 524 -14.32 -14.95 18.12
CA PRO A 524 -13.72 -13.65 17.80
C PRO A 524 -13.44 -12.78 19.06
N PRO A 525 -12.50 -11.83 18.99
CA PRO A 525 -12.26 -10.87 20.06
C PRO A 525 -13.49 -9.96 20.28
N PRO A 526 -13.73 -9.49 21.52
CA PRO A 526 -14.78 -8.50 21.78
C PRO A 526 -14.43 -7.15 21.12
N VAL A 527 -15.40 -6.24 21.05
CA VAL A 527 -15.21 -4.91 20.42
C VAL A 527 -14.01 -4.16 21.01
N HIS A 528 -13.81 -4.24 22.33
CA HIS A 528 -12.70 -3.59 23.05
C HIS A 528 -11.40 -4.42 23.09
N ASN A 529 -11.32 -5.53 22.34
CA ASN A 529 -10.21 -6.46 22.20
C ASN A 529 -9.82 -7.27 23.44
N PHE A 530 -9.51 -6.63 24.56
CA PHE A 530 -8.95 -7.32 25.74
C PHE A 530 -9.66 -6.88 27.02
N ASP A 531 -10.17 -7.85 27.79
CA ASP A 531 -10.60 -7.61 29.17
C ASP A 531 -9.39 -7.37 30.08
N ARG A 532 -8.31 -8.14 29.86
CA ARG A 532 -7.07 -8.09 30.62
C ARG A 532 -5.89 -8.43 29.70
N LEU A 533 -4.75 -7.80 29.94
CA LEU A 533 -3.51 -8.10 29.23
C LEU A 533 -2.54 -8.88 30.13
N PRO A 534 -1.84 -9.90 29.61
CA PRO A 534 -0.76 -10.54 30.35
C PRO A 534 0.43 -9.58 30.50
N PRO A 535 1.28 -9.73 31.53
CA PRO A 535 2.50 -8.94 31.67
C PRO A 535 3.45 -9.13 30.49
N ILE A 536 3.88 -8.03 29.85
CA ILE A 536 4.74 -8.07 28.67
C ILE A 536 6.19 -7.82 29.07
N ARG A 537 6.97 -8.90 29.14
CA ARG A 537 8.40 -8.86 29.53
C ARG A 537 9.37 -9.45 28.50
N SER A 538 8.84 -10.12 27.49
CA SER A 538 9.58 -10.69 26.36
C SER A 538 8.78 -10.52 25.05
N ARG A 539 9.28 -11.11 23.96
CA ARG A 539 8.58 -11.20 22.67
C ARG A 539 7.43 -12.21 22.66
N ARG A 540 7.38 -13.12 23.65
CA ARG A 540 6.44 -14.25 23.72
C ARG A 540 5.66 -14.21 25.04
N PRO A 541 4.80 -13.20 25.25
CA PRO A 541 4.14 -12.99 26.54
C PRO A 541 3.28 -14.19 26.98
N LEU A 542 2.63 -14.91 26.07
CA LEU A 542 1.84 -16.09 26.45
C LEU A 542 2.71 -17.29 26.80
N TRP A 543 3.89 -17.43 26.19
CA TRP A 543 4.87 -18.44 26.59
C TRP A 543 5.34 -18.22 28.03
N ASP A 544 5.67 -16.97 28.37
CA ASP A 544 6.15 -16.59 29.71
C ASP A 544 5.13 -16.87 30.81
N VAL A 545 3.84 -16.68 30.51
CA VAL A 545 2.74 -16.97 31.44
C VAL A 545 2.51 -18.47 31.58
N ALA A 546 2.52 -19.21 30.47
CA ALA A 546 2.30 -20.66 30.48
C ALA A 546 3.49 -21.44 31.06
N HIS A 547 4.71 -20.90 30.97
CA HIS A 547 5.94 -21.55 31.42
C HIS A 547 6.78 -20.61 32.32
N PRO A 548 6.32 -20.29 33.55
CA PRO A 548 6.99 -19.33 34.42
C PRO A 548 8.45 -19.67 34.74
N ASP A 549 8.78 -20.97 34.78
CA ASP A 549 10.13 -21.46 35.08
C ASP A 549 11.10 -21.35 33.91
N GLN A 550 10.57 -21.35 32.68
CA GLN A 550 11.33 -21.26 31.42
C GLN A 550 11.03 -19.94 30.68
N ALA A 551 10.58 -18.92 31.41
CA ALA A 551 10.15 -17.68 30.82
C ALA A 551 11.32 -16.90 30.20
N ASP A 552 11.09 -16.34 29.02
CA ASP A 552 12.12 -15.69 28.19
C ASP A 552 12.72 -14.46 28.85
N TRP A 553 11.95 -13.76 29.69
CA TRP A 553 12.44 -12.59 30.39
C TRP A 553 13.54 -12.90 31.42
N ARG A 554 13.70 -14.17 31.82
CA ARG A 554 14.83 -14.64 32.63
C ARG A 554 16.13 -14.78 31.83
N HIS A 555 16.03 -14.83 30.50
CA HIS A 555 17.16 -14.94 29.58
C HIS A 555 17.41 -13.60 28.86
N PRO A 556 18.55 -12.91 29.09
CA PRO A 556 18.80 -11.57 28.54
C PRO A 556 18.63 -11.45 27.01
N GLU A 557 19.03 -12.48 26.28
CA GLU A 557 18.94 -12.54 24.81
C GLU A 557 17.48 -12.62 24.31
N ALA A 558 16.61 -13.30 25.05
CA ALA A 558 15.19 -13.49 24.70
C ALA A 558 14.28 -12.37 25.23
N ARG A 559 14.70 -11.68 26.31
CA ARG A 559 13.99 -10.54 26.92
C ARG A 559 13.85 -9.33 26.00
N GLY A 560 14.70 -9.20 24.97
CA GLY A 560 14.64 -8.07 24.03
C GLY A 560 15.09 -6.74 24.63
N GLY A 561 15.99 -6.78 25.62
CA GLY A 561 16.55 -5.60 26.30
C GLY A 561 15.98 -5.36 27.71
N PRO A 562 16.57 -4.42 28.48
CA PRO A 562 16.11 -4.09 29.82
C PRO A 562 14.69 -3.51 29.80
N ASP A 563 13.99 -3.60 30.94
CA ASP A 563 12.70 -2.94 31.06
C ASP A 563 12.88 -1.42 30.98
N PRO A 564 11.98 -0.71 30.27
CA PRO A 564 12.06 0.74 30.15
C PRO A 564 12.01 1.39 31.55
N THR A 565 12.99 2.23 31.86
CA THR A 565 13.03 3.04 33.07
C THR A 565 12.31 4.35 32.82
N GLY A 566 11.09 4.51 33.35
CA GLY A 566 10.27 5.71 33.19
C GLY A 566 9.28 5.63 32.01
N GLU A 567 8.32 6.55 32.00
CA GLU A 567 7.36 6.68 30.88
C GLU A 567 8.08 7.30 29.67
N PRO A 568 8.01 6.68 28.47
CA PRO A 568 8.58 7.28 27.28
C PRO A 568 7.84 8.59 26.95
N HIS A 569 8.58 9.66 26.70
CA HIS A 569 8.00 10.91 26.21
C HIS A 569 7.57 10.75 24.75
N LEU A 570 6.35 10.25 24.53
CA LEU A 570 5.80 10.04 23.18
C LEU A 570 5.34 11.37 22.57
N VAL A 571 5.67 11.58 21.30
CA VAL A 571 5.07 12.68 20.52
C VAL A 571 3.56 12.44 20.42
N GLU A 572 2.78 13.51 20.54
CA GLU A 572 1.32 13.43 20.46
C GLU A 572 0.86 12.84 19.12
N LYS A 573 -0.17 11.99 19.15
CA LYS A 573 -0.55 11.16 18.01
C LYS A 573 -1.01 11.97 16.80
N ASN A 574 -1.78 13.05 16.97
CA ASN A 574 -2.26 13.88 15.86
C ASN A 574 -1.10 14.61 15.18
N LYS A 575 -0.12 15.09 15.96
CA LYS A 575 1.12 15.69 15.41
C LYS A 575 1.93 14.69 14.61
N LEU A 576 2.07 13.46 15.09
CA LEU A 576 2.71 12.40 14.31
C LEU A 576 1.93 12.09 13.03
N GLY A 577 0.60 11.94 13.14
CA GLY A 577 -0.27 11.68 11.99
C GLY A 577 -0.12 12.72 10.89
N VAL A 578 -0.20 14.01 11.26
CA VAL A 578 0.03 15.11 10.30
C VAL A 578 1.47 15.13 9.83
N GLY A 579 2.47 14.92 10.69
CA GLY A 579 3.87 14.88 10.26
C GLY A 579 4.13 13.83 9.17
N PHE A 580 3.53 12.64 9.28
CA PHE A 580 3.64 11.60 8.25
C PHE A 580 2.80 11.90 7.00
N PHE A 581 1.66 12.58 7.15
CA PHE A 581 0.91 13.10 6.01
C PHE A 581 1.75 14.14 5.23
N LEU A 582 2.39 15.07 5.93
CA LEU A 582 3.28 16.07 5.34
C LEU A 582 4.50 15.45 4.65
N LEU A 583 5.02 14.33 5.18
CA LEU A 583 6.05 13.54 4.49
C LEU A 583 5.53 13.02 3.13
N SER A 584 4.28 12.56 3.07
CA SER A 584 3.67 12.14 1.80
C SER A 584 3.53 13.32 0.83
N GLU A 585 2.98 14.45 1.30
CA GLU A 585 2.80 15.64 0.46
C GLU A 585 4.14 16.24 -0.01
N SER A 586 5.18 16.19 0.82
CA SER A 586 6.53 16.61 0.43
C SER A 586 7.06 15.81 -0.76
N ASN A 587 6.83 14.50 -0.79
CA ASN A 587 7.23 13.63 -1.90
C ASN A 587 6.36 13.86 -3.14
N PHE A 588 5.06 14.11 -2.96
CA PHE A 588 4.16 14.47 -4.06
C PHE A 588 4.63 15.76 -4.75
N PHE A 589 4.88 16.85 -4.00
CA PHE A 589 5.39 18.10 -4.55
C PHE A 589 6.81 17.96 -5.11
N LEU A 590 7.65 17.08 -4.53
CA LEU A 590 8.97 16.79 -5.08
C LEU A 590 8.88 16.29 -6.53
N ILE A 591 7.93 15.43 -6.88
CA ILE A 591 7.73 14.98 -8.26
C ILE A 591 7.35 16.14 -9.18
N LEU A 592 6.44 17.02 -8.76
CA LEU A 592 6.03 18.18 -9.55
C LEU A 592 7.22 19.15 -9.78
N ILE A 593 8.01 19.40 -8.73
CA ILE A 593 9.18 20.28 -8.80
C ILE A 593 10.30 19.66 -9.65
N LEU A 594 10.57 18.36 -9.49
CA LEU A 594 11.55 17.65 -10.31
C LEU A 594 11.15 17.65 -11.78
N THR A 595 9.86 17.46 -12.07
CA THR A 595 9.33 17.56 -13.44
C THR A 595 9.63 18.92 -14.03
N TYR A 596 9.36 20.00 -13.29
CA TYR A 596 9.73 21.35 -13.69
C TYR A 596 11.23 21.46 -13.94
N VAL A 597 12.09 21.07 -12.99
CA VAL A 597 13.55 21.20 -13.12
C VAL A 597 14.10 20.43 -14.32
N ILE A 598 13.60 19.23 -14.58
CA ILE A 598 14.05 18.36 -15.67
C ILE A 598 13.59 18.90 -17.03
N LEU A 599 12.34 19.35 -17.13
CA LEU A 599 11.71 19.71 -18.41
C LEU A 599 11.79 21.21 -18.73
N HIS A 600 12.09 22.07 -17.76
CA HIS A 600 12.16 23.54 -17.90
C HIS A 600 13.08 23.96 -19.04
N ALA A 601 14.28 23.38 -19.13
CA ALA A 601 15.27 23.73 -20.13
C ALA A 601 14.91 23.23 -21.54
N ALA A 602 13.91 22.35 -21.66
CA ALA A 602 13.47 21.77 -22.93
C ALA A 602 12.47 22.67 -23.68
N SER A 603 11.92 23.71 -23.05
CA SER A 603 11.03 24.67 -23.71
C SER A 603 11.83 25.62 -24.61
N ALA A 604 11.89 25.32 -25.91
CA ALA A 604 12.63 26.13 -26.88
C ALA A 604 11.89 27.39 -27.37
N SER A 605 10.57 27.48 -27.17
CA SER A 605 9.75 28.62 -27.63
C SER A 605 8.49 28.81 -26.78
N GLY A 606 7.89 30.01 -26.84
CA GLY A 606 6.68 30.38 -26.11
C GLY A 606 6.94 31.19 -24.83
N PRO A 607 5.90 31.39 -23.99
CA PRO A 607 5.98 32.22 -22.79
C PRO A 607 7.04 31.69 -21.81
N THR A 608 7.92 32.57 -21.33
CA THR A 608 8.92 32.23 -20.31
C THR A 608 8.49 32.75 -18.94
N ALA A 609 9.12 32.23 -17.89
CA ALA A 609 8.92 32.72 -16.52
C ALA A 609 9.24 34.21 -16.40
N ALA A 610 10.28 34.69 -17.09
CA ALA A 610 10.72 36.09 -17.04
C ALA A 610 9.71 37.03 -17.71
N ASP A 611 9.06 36.58 -18.78
CA ASP A 611 8.14 37.40 -19.56
C ASP A 611 6.71 37.37 -19.00
N SER A 612 6.32 36.27 -18.37
CA SER A 612 4.92 36.01 -17.99
C SER A 612 4.64 36.34 -16.52
N LEU A 613 5.62 36.10 -15.63
CA LEU A 613 5.40 36.23 -14.19
C LEU A 613 5.80 37.63 -13.71
N LYS A 614 5.11 38.11 -12.67
CA LYS A 614 5.41 39.38 -12.01
C LYS A 614 5.92 39.10 -10.59
N PRO A 615 7.24 38.91 -10.39
CA PRO A 615 7.80 38.44 -9.11
C PRO A 615 7.43 39.32 -7.92
N LEU A 616 7.30 40.64 -8.12
CA LEU A 616 6.90 41.56 -7.06
C LEU A 616 5.46 41.30 -6.59
N VAL A 617 4.53 41.05 -7.51
CA VAL A 617 3.12 40.78 -7.19
C VAL A 617 2.99 39.44 -6.48
N ALA A 618 3.65 38.41 -7.01
CA ALA A 618 3.72 37.10 -6.36
C ALA A 618 4.37 37.20 -4.98
N GLY A 619 5.44 37.97 -4.84
CA GLY A 619 6.12 38.22 -3.55
C GLY A 619 5.22 38.89 -2.53
N ILE A 620 4.45 39.91 -2.92
CA ILE A 620 3.45 40.55 -2.05
C ILE A 620 2.36 39.54 -1.66
N ASN A 621 1.88 38.72 -2.61
CA ASN A 621 0.88 37.70 -2.31
C ASN A 621 1.40 36.71 -1.26
N THR A 622 2.64 36.24 -1.42
CA THR A 622 3.33 35.35 -0.47
C THR A 622 3.45 35.95 0.93
N LEU A 623 3.60 37.28 1.07
CA LEU A 623 3.63 37.92 2.40
C LEU A 623 2.31 37.72 3.16
N PHE A 624 1.16 37.68 2.49
CA PHE A 624 -0.12 37.37 3.15
C PHE A 624 -0.14 35.94 3.69
N LEU A 625 0.38 34.98 2.92
CA LEU A 625 0.46 33.59 3.36
C LEU A 625 1.44 33.40 4.53
N ILE A 626 2.63 34.03 4.47
CA ILE A 626 3.59 34.03 5.58
C ILE A 626 3.00 34.70 6.83
N ALA A 627 2.32 35.84 6.67
CA ALA A 627 1.64 36.51 7.76
C ALA A 627 0.52 35.63 8.37
N SER A 628 -0.19 34.87 7.53
CA SER A 628 -1.22 33.93 8.00
C SER A 628 -0.63 32.87 8.92
N SER A 629 0.57 32.37 8.62
CA SER A 629 1.32 31.45 9.49
C SER A 629 1.61 32.07 10.88
N PHE A 630 2.02 33.33 10.94
CA PHE A 630 2.18 34.01 12.24
C PHE A 630 0.85 34.11 13.01
N THR A 631 -0.25 34.43 12.31
CA THR A 631 -1.57 34.55 12.96
C THR A 631 -2.12 33.22 13.48
N VAL A 632 -1.89 32.09 12.79
CA VAL A 632 -2.35 30.77 13.29
C VAL A 632 -1.59 30.35 14.54
N TRP A 633 -0.28 30.63 14.58
CA TRP A 633 0.53 30.43 15.78
C TRP A 633 0.05 31.31 16.95
N GLN A 634 -0.34 32.55 16.69
CA GLN A 634 -0.97 33.41 17.71
C GLN A 634 -2.33 32.85 18.16
N ALA A 635 -3.11 32.24 17.26
CA ALA A 635 -4.38 31.60 17.62
C ALA A 635 -4.17 30.42 18.58
N GLU A 636 -3.17 29.57 18.34
CA GLU A 636 -2.79 28.48 19.25
C GLU A 636 -2.38 28.99 20.63
N ARG A 637 -1.55 30.05 20.68
CA ARG A 637 -1.13 30.66 21.95
C ARG A 637 -2.31 31.27 22.68
N ALA A 638 -3.17 31.99 21.97
CA ALA A 638 -4.37 32.60 22.53
C ALA A 638 -5.33 31.56 23.11
N LEU A 639 -5.44 30.38 22.49
CA LEU A 639 -6.30 29.30 22.98
C LEU A 639 -5.93 28.83 24.40
N LYS A 640 -4.66 28.96 24.82
CA LYS A 640 -4.24 28.64 26.20
C LYS A 640 -4.88 29.55 27.26
N HIS A 641 -5.37 30.72 26.85
CA HIS A 641 -5.87 31.76 27.75
C HIS A 641 -7.33 32.16 27.47
N SER A 642 -7.74 32.21 26.19
CA SER A 642 -9.08 32.66 25.79
C SER A 642 -9.49 32.11 24.42
N VAL A 643 -10.66 31.47 24.35
CA VAL A 643 -11.29 31.03 23.10
C VAL A 643 -11.65 32.22 22.21
N ALA A 644 -12.03 33.36 22.78
CA ALA A 644 -12.32 34.57 22.00
C ALA A 644 -11.08 35.11 21.28
N GLY A 645 -9.93 35.10 21.97
CA GLY A 645 -8.64 35.45 21.37
C GLY A 645 -8.25 34.49 20.24
N MET A 646 -8.42 33.17 20.45
CA MET A 646 -8.21 32.18 19.40
C MET A 646 -9.10 32.44 18.18
N ARG A 647 -10.40 32.70 18.37
CA ARG A 647 -11.33 32.98 17.25
C ARG A 647 -10.91 34.17 16.42
N LEU A 648 -10.47 35.25 17.06
CA LEU A 648 -10.01 36.47 16.38
C LEU A 648 -8.79 36.18 15.50
N TRP A 649 -7.76 35.56 16.07
CA TRP A 649 -6.53 35.25 15.33
C TRP A 649 -6.77 34.22 14.22
N LEU A 650 -7.61 33.22 14.47
CA LEU A 650 -7.97 32.21 13.48
C LEU A 650 -8.77 32.81 12.32
N ALA A 651 -9.68 33.75 12.59
CA ALA A 651 -10.38 34.49 11.54
C ALA A 651 -9.42 35.35 10.71
N ALA A 652 -8.40 35.94 11.35
CA ALA A 652 -7.34 36.66 10.63
C ALA A 652 -6.53 35.73 9.73
N THR A 653 -6.18 34.51 10.19
CA THR A 653 -5.52 33.49 9.35
C THR A 653 -6.35 33.16 8.12
N ILE A 654 -7.64 32.90 8.30
CA ILE A 654 -8.55 32.54 7.20
C ILE A 654 -8.67 33.70 6.20
N LEU A 655 -8.78 34.94 6.68
CA LEU A 655 -8.85 36.12 5.81
C LEU A 655 -7.57 36.27 4.98
N LEU A 656 -6.40 36.14 5.61
CA LEU A 656 -5.10 36.26 4.93
C LEU A 656 -4.90 35.15 3.88
N GLY A 657 -5.26 33.90 4.20
CA GLY A 657 -5.22 32.81 3.22
C GLY A 657 -6.24 32.98 2.09
N ALA A 658 -7.42 33.54 2.36
CA ALA A 658 -8.39 33.87 1.33
C ALA A 658 -7.89 35.00 0.40
N ILE A 659 -7.24 36.02 0.96
CA ILE A 659 -6.58 37.08 0.16
C ILE A 659 -5.51 36.46 -0.74
N PHE A 660 -4.68 35.55 -0.22
CA PHE A 660 -3.68 34.83 -1.00
C PHE A 660 -4.30 34.10 -2.20
N LEU A 661 -5.38 33.34 -1.98
CA LEU A 661 -6.08 32.61 -3.04
C LEU A 661 -6.70 33.52 -4.09
N VAL A 662 -7.31 34.64 -3.67
CA VAL A 662 -7.84 35.64 -4.60
C VAL A 662 -6.71 36.25 -5.44
N GLY A 663 -5.58 36.58 -4.81
CA GLY A 663 -4.39 37.05 -5.52
C GLY A 663 -3.90 36.05 -6.56
N GLN A 664 -3.83 34.76 -6.20
CA GLN A 664 -3.42 33.70 -7.12
C GLN A 664 -4.42 33.54 -8.28
N GLY A 665 -5.72 33.62 -8.00
CA GLY A 665 -6.77 33.56 -9.01
C GLY A 665 -6.73 34.74 -9.99
N ILE A 666 -6.44 35.95 -9.51
CA ILE A 666 -6.25 37.14 -10.36
C ILE A 666 -5.02 36.97 -11.26
N GLU A 667 -3.91 36.45 -10.73
CA GLU A 667 -2.70 36.17 -11.52
C GLU A 667 -3.01 35.17 -12.65
N TRP A 668 -3.66 34.05 -12.32
CA TRP A 668 -4.06 33.05 -13.30
C TRP A 668 -5.02 33.61 -14.35
N TYR A 669 -6.01 34.38 -13.93
CA TYR A 669 -6.95 35.02 -14.85
C TYR A 669 -6.25 35.98 -15.82
N GLY A 670 -5.28 36.75 -15.32
CA GLY A 670 -4.43 37.61 -16.15
C GLY A 670 -3.64 36.81 -17.19
N LEU A 671 -2.93 35.77 -16.76
CA LEU A 671 -2.16 34.90 -17.66
C LEU A 671 -3.03 34.27 -18.75
N ILE A 672 -4.20 33.73 -18.38
CA ILE A 672 -5.12 33.09 -19.32
C ILE A 672 -5.65 34.11 -20.34
N ASN A 673 -5.98 35.33 -19.91
CA ASN A 673 -6.41 36.40 -20.81
C ASN A 673 -5.29 36.85 -21.77
N ASP A 674 -4.04 36.77 -21.33
CA ASP A 674 -2.85 37.06 -22.14
C ASP A 674 -2.47 35.87 -23.06
N GLY A 675 -3.28 34.81 -23.10
CA GLY A 675 -3.07 33.62 -23.94
C GLY A 675 -2.06 32.61 -23.37
N VAL A 676 -1.61 32.81 -22.13
CA VAL A 676 -0.71 31.90 -21.41
C VAL A 676 -1.58 30.88 -20.66
N VAL A 677 -1.75 29.70 -21.26
CA VAL A 677 -2.58 28.61 -20.75
C VAL A 677 -1.73 27.38 -20.44
N ILE A 678 -2.32 26.39 -19.76
CA ILE A 678 -1.61 25.16 -19.36
C ILE A 678 -1.00 24.39 -20.55
N SER A 679 -1.61 24.51 -21.73
CA SER A 679 -1.18 23.86 -22.96
C SER A 679 -0.25 24.73 -23.84
N SER A 680 0.30 25.84 -23.32
CA SER A 680 1.15 26.74 -24.13
C SER A 680 2.57 26.19 -24.34
N ASN A 681 3.25 25.76 -23.27
CA ASN A 681 4.54 25.07 -23.28
C ASN A 681 4.78 24.32 -21.94
N LEU A 682 5.90 23.61 -21.81
CA LEU A 682 6.21 22.79 -20.63
C LEU A 682 6.40 23.65 -19.36
N PHE A 683 6.89 24.88 -19.52
CA PHE A 683 6.95 25.84 -18.42
C PHE A 683 5.55 26.12 -17.87
N THR A 684 4.60 26.51 -18.73
CA THR A 684 3.22 26.81 -18.31
C THR A 684 2.51 25.58 -17.74
N ALA A 685 2.69 24.40 -18.35
CA ALA A 685 2.15 23.15 -17.85
C ALA A 685 2.62 22.88 -16.42
N SER A 686 3.93 22.98 -16.18
CA SER A 686 4.54 22.79 -14.86
C SER A 686 4.08 23.86 -13.86
N PHE A 687 4.02 25.12 -14.27
CA PHE A 687 3.61 26.25 -13.44
C PHE A 687 2.16 26.11 -12.95
N PHE A 688 1.20 25.95 -13.88
CA PHE A 688 -0.21 25.80 -13.52
C PHE A 688 -0.47 24.52 -12.71
N THR A 689 0.26 23.44 -13.00
CA THR A 689 0.16 22.20 -12.22
C THR A 689 0.65 22.39 -10.79
N ALA A 690 1.88 22.86 -10.59
CA ALA A 690 2.46 23.00 -9.26
C ALA A 690 1.73 24.05 -8.41
N THR A 691 1.47 25.23 -8.98
CA THR A 691 0.73 26.30 -8.29
C THR A 691 -0.74 25.96 -8.10
N GLY A 692 -1.34 25.16 -8.98
CA GLY A 692 -2.71 24.68 -8.85
C GLY A 692 -2.86 23.71 -7.68
N PHE A 693 -1.95 22.76 -7.54
CA PHE A 693 -1.93 21.87 -6.38
C PHE A 693 -1.58 22.62 -5.09
N HIS A 694 -0.68 23.59 -5.11
CA HIS A 694 -0.45 24.48 -3.96
C HIS A 694 -1.74 25.22 -3.57
N GLY A 695 -2.43 25.84 -4.53
CA GLY A 695 -3.72 26.50 -4.32
C GLY A 695 -4.79 25.54 -3.76
N PHE A 696 -4.86 24.30 -4.26
CA PHE A 696 -5.73 23.27 -3.70
C PHE A 696 -5.41 22.96 -2.23
N HIS A 697 -4.12 22.89 -1.88
CA HIS A 697 -3.69 22.67 -0.49
C HIS A 697 -4.04 23.84 0.43
N VAL A 698 -3.93 25.08 -0.06
CA VAL A 698 -4.40 26.28 0.64
C VAL A 698 -5.91 26.22 0.85
N VAL A 699 -6.70 25.84 -0.17
CA VAL A 699 -8.16 25.67 -0.03
C VAL A 699 -8.49 24.62 1.03
N ALA A 700 -7.84 23.45 1.00
CA ALA A 700 -8.03 22.39 1.99
C ALA A 700 -7.70 22.87 3.42
N GLY A 701 -6.61 23.63 3.57
CA GLY A 701 -6.22 24.25 4.83
C GLY A 701 -7.25 25.26 5.34
N LEU A 702 -7.75 26.13 4.46
CA LEU A 702 -8.79 27.10 4.79
C LEU A 702 -10.09 26.43 5.21
N ILE A 703 -10.50 25.34 4.53
CA ILE A 703 -11.68 24.56 4.92
C ILE A 703 -11.47 23.98 6.33
N ALA A 704 -10.31 23.38 6.61
CA ALA A 704 -10.00 22.81 7.92
C ALA A 704 -10.01 23.87 9.03
N LEU A 705 -9.36 25.02 8.81
CA LEU A 705 -9.37 26.16 9.73
C LEU A 705 -10.77 26.73 9.94
N SER A 706 -11.58 26.81 8.89
CA SER A 706 -12.96 27.29 8.94
C SER A 706 -13.87 26.35 9.73
N ILE A 707 -13.69 25.04 9.61
CA ILE A 707 -14.40 24.05 10.43
C ILE A 707 -14.06 24.25 11.91
N VAL A 708 -12.78 24.42 12.25
CA VAL A 708 -12.35 24.69 13.63
C VAL A 708 -12.96 25.98 14.16
N LEU A 709 -12.98 27.04 13.35
CA LEU A 709 -13.60 28.32 13.70
C LEU A 709 -15.11 28.18 13.90
N GLY A 710 -15.81 27.45 13.03
CA GLY A 710 -17.24 27.17 13.14
C GLY A 710 -17.60 26.42 14.43
N LEU A 711 -16.84 25.36 14.74
CA LEU A 711 -16.97 24.63 16.02
C LEU A 711 -16.69 25.54 17.22
N ALA A 712 -15.75 26.47 17.08
CA ALA A 712 -15.48 27.47 18.10
C ALA A 712 -16.70 28.36 18.36
N PHE A 713 -17.39 28.84 17.32
CA PHE A 713 -18.59 29.68 17.45
C PHE A 713 -19.81 28.93 17.98
N ALA A 714 -20.00 27.67 17.60
CA ALA A 714 -21.13 26.84 18.02
C ALA A 714 -21.14 26.48 19.53
N ARG A 715 -20.15 26.94 20.32
CA ARG A 715 -19.89 26.54 21.72
C ARG A 715 -19.60 25.04 21.90
N ASP A 716 -19.36 24.31 20.82
CA ASP A 716 -18.97 22.89 20.82
C ASP A 716 -17.44 22.68 20.93
N TYR A 717 -16.68 23.74 21.20
CA TYR A 717 -15.23 23.66 21.33
C TYR A 717 -14.78 22.98 22.62
N LYS A 718 -14.61 21.65 22.56
CA LYS A 718 -14.16 20.80 23.68
C LYS A 718 -12.63 20.80 23.82
N PRO A 719 -12.09 20.45 25.01
CA PRO A 719 -10.64 20.36 25.24
C PRO A 719 -9.86 19.45 24.27
N GLY A 720 -10.51 18.49 23.60
CA GLY A 720 -9.88 17.67 22.56
C GLY A 720 -9.66 18.39 21.22
N HIS A 721 -10.38 19.49 20.96
CA HIS A 721 -10.28 20.26 19.72
C HIS A 721 -9.02 21.14 19.66
N SER A 722 -8.39 21.44 20.79
CA SER A 722 -7.09 22.13 20.81
C SER A 722 -6.01 21.32 20.07
N ARG A 723 -6.02 20.00 20.23
CA ARG A 723 -5.11 19.09 19.52
C ARG A 723 -5.40 19.02 18.02
N ALA A 724 -6.65 19.25 17.60
CA ALA A 724 -7.00 19.32 16.19
C ALA A 724 -6.49 20.64 15.57
N LEU A 725 -6.60 21.76 16.29
CA LEU A 725 -6.01 23.03 15.87
C LEU A 725 -4.49 22.93 15.71
N GLU A 726 -3.79 22.33 16.69
CA GLU A 726 -2.33 22.14 16.60
C GLU A 726 -1.93 21.30 15.38
N ALA A 727 -2.71 20.26 15.05
CA ALA A 727 -2.47 19.42 13.89
C ALA A 727 -2.73 20.17 12.57
N ILE A 728 -3.83 20.93 12.49
CA ILE A 728 -4.18 21.73 11.30
C ILE A 728 -3.20 22.88 11.10
N SER A 729 -2.70 23.47 12.18
CA SER A 729 -1.70 24.53 12.15
C SER A 729 -0.35 24.03 11.60
N LEU A 730 0.08 22.81 11.96
CA LEU A 730 1.25 22.19 11.33
C LEU A 730 1.09 22.02 9.82
N TYR A 731 -0.10 21.60 9.38
CA TYR A 731 -0.41 21.54 7.96
C TYR A 731 -0.40 22.93 7.31
N TRP A 732 -1.00 23.93 7.96
CA TRP A 732 -1.04 25.30 7.46
C TRP A 732 0.35 25.97 7.39
N HIS A 733 1.27 25.59 8.26
CA HIS A 733 2.66 26.04 8.19
C HIS A 733 3.46 25.39 7.06
N PHE A 734 3.06 24.20 6.63
CA PHE A 734 3.67 23.51 5.49
C PHE A 734 3.21 24.10 4.16
N VAL A 735 1.92 24.43 4.07
CA VAL A 735 1.30 25.17 2.96
C VAL A 735 1.90 26.57 2.83
#